data_AF-A0A7S7P1I9-F1
#
_entry.id   AF-A0A7S7P1I9-F1
#
_cell.length_a   1.000
_cell.length_b   1.000
_cell.length_c   1.000
_cell.angle_alpha   90.00
_cell.angle_beta   90.00
_cell.angle_gamma   90.00
#
_symmetry.space_group_name_H-M   'P 1'
#
loop_
_entity.id
_entity.type
_entity.pdbx_description
1 polymer ?
#
loop_
_entity_poly.entity_id
_entity_poly.type
_entity_poly.pdbx_seq_one_letter_code
_entity_poly.pdbx_strand_id
1 'polypeptide(L)'
;MYKSFAVLAAILALGGCGGNAQDAPLPRLATLAAVHHAQASASAYLPLVQQLYVAFFGRPADPAGLAWHADVLLRLHAPADLRGLAAAYDSDARIRSLVDGLSDSAEAQSLYGDSPALLIEALYRQGFNRDAEPAGLDYWTGIIRQHGLNRAAALMRILAGAQGSDLATFQRKTDAAAVFTGAVDSPTTRALYSGAGSNALVRDMLGVVHSDSSAAAIAARVDAGIAALSAQRAYIVQDGYAEVPAVPHTVALLVAPAQAIALRSLLDTLATVLAADLNGRSGRHGPHWSVVVREAARSAAAVREQLRAMDGAILVGDVAVPTDIDLSNGDTVPNLDPFRVPACTRYSFTPGTDRVSEIPGGTDHLWMTSEDRACRNGMTVSILRGTDSARQDAQLRAKLEQMIAYHRAADAANARWKPAYSHVEALWLRIDFERPDPLSWWTDVPLYGAGQVSYLNSGTGAQRLGSFRACLESNAEMCSFNGHGNRGLVVAEGPDPTREFYSSDSVPFPASELGASTIRAKFVNLQSCSTQNFLQPGSFGTTMLATGDALLVMGATAVVFSSTDADKGYVESMYQSLSYGATFAEALTGKMNGPALSLQGDPFITHRAKPGGAQPKLVIDGKHFNAHPTIMELAFGDSIASAKTSRTIVVTNPGTADLRLRLSIMPENVTSTNKPVSAEGDSWGGLGFTMDAPAPNDTSGFGNVGNIVHVVPPGGTLKLQMGFKPLSHWETKTLVTGTYTGTYELYSNDPQSPRVVFEMIGIAR
;
A
#
# COMPACT_ATOMS: atom_id res chain seq x y z
N MET A 1 25.26 -20.97 54.86
CA MET A 1 25.41 -21.24 56.31
C MET A 1 25.53 -19.90 57.03
N TYR A 2 24.62 -19.58 57.96
CA TYR A 2 24.69 -18.52 58.99
C TYR A 2 24.83 -17.05 58.51
N LYS A 3 24.28 -16.00 59.12
CA LYS A 3 23.22 -15.73 60.11
C LYS A 3 23.03 -14.19 60.11
N SER A 4 21.87 -13.76 60.58
CA SER A 4 21.37 -12.40 60.87
C SER A 4 22.31 -11.42 61.61
N PHE A 5 21.94 -10.13 61.62
CA PHE A 5 21.89 -9.09 62.70
C PHE A 5 22.09 -7.69 62.04
N ALA A 6 21.11 -6.77 61.94
CA ALA A 6 20.35 -5.97 62.93
C ALA A 6 21.19 -4.93 63.70
N VAL A 7 20.54 -3.77 63.99
CA VAL A 7 20.88 -2.60 64.87
C VAL A 7 21.12 -1.29 64.08
N LEU A 8 20.64 -0.08 64.42
CA LEU A 8 19.60 0.48 65.32
C LEU A 8 19.73 2.04 65.23
N ALA A 9 18.61 2.77 65.37
CA ALA A 9 18.43 4.10 66.02
C ALA A 9 19.13 5.35 65.41
N ALA A 10 18.72 6.60 65.62
CA ALA A 10 17.72 7.27 66.49
C ALA A 10 17.43 8.69 65.92
N ILE A 11 16.19 9.17 65.91
CA ILE A 11 15.55 10.12 66.86
C ILE A 11 16.09 11.57 66.84
N LEU A 12 15.18 12.52 66.58
CA LEU A 12 15.09 13.79 67.31
C LEU A 12 13.63 14.28 67.31
N ALA A 13 13.20 14.80 68.45
CA ALA A 13 11.81 15.03 68.86
C ALA A 13 11.59 16.48 69.35
N LEU A 14 10.30 16.79 69.57
CA LEU A 14 9.68 17.86 70.39
C LEU A 14 9.50 19.22 69.69
N GLY A 15 8.37 19.94 69.83
CA GLY A 15 7.15 19.74 70.61
C GLY A 15 6.29 21.03 70.56
N GLY A 16 5.00 20.94 70.92
CA GLY A 16 4.12 22.11 71.10
C GLY A 16 2.64 21.74 71.32
N CYS A 17 2.14 21.99 72.55
CA CYS A 17 0.83 21.59 73.10
C CYS A 17 -0.35 22.54 72.76
N GLY A 18 -1.58 22.00 72.89
CA GLY A 18 -2.81 22.77 73.17
C GLY A 18 -4.08 21.95 72.93
N GLY A 19 -4.75 21.47 73.99
CA GLY A 19 -5.94 20.60 73.90
C GLY A 19 -7.21 21.18 74.54
N ASN A 20 -8.36 20.55 74.29
CA ASN A 20 -9.32 20.04 75.29
C ASN A 20 -10.54 19.36 74.65
N ALA A 21 -11.03 18.33 75.34
CA ALA A 21 -12.06 17.37 74.92
C ALA A 21 -13.21 17.29 75.94
N GLN A 22 -14.39 16.81 75.51
CA GLN A 22 -15.47 16.11 76.26
C GLN A 22 -16.55 15.75 75.20
N ASP A 23 -16.97 14.50 74.96
CA ASP A 23 -17.60 13.51 75.87
C ASP A 23 -17.17 12.03 75.68
N ALA A 24 -17.41 11.22 76.72
CA ALA A 24 -16.91 9.85 77.04
C ALA A 24 -17.85 8.69 76.61
N PRO A 25 -17.70 7.38 77.00
CA PRO A 25 -16.58 6.60 77.60
C PRO A 25 -16.21 5.26 76.86
N LEU A 26 -15.11 4.61 77.29
CA LEU A 26 -14.55 3.32 76.79
C LEU A 26 -15.09 2.08 77.56
N PRO A 27 -14.89 0.84 77.05
CA PRO A 27 -13.89 -0.02 77.68
C PRO A 27 -13.01 -0.90 76.74
N ARG A 28 -11.81 -1.19 77.25
CA ARG A 28 -10.79 -2.20 76.85
C ARG A 28 -11.37 -3.64 76.92
N LEU A 29 -10.92 -4.70 76.22
CA LEU A 29 -9.62 -5.10 75.66
C LEU A 29 -9.80 -6.36 74.75
N ALA A 30 -8.82 -6.59 73.87
CA ALA A 30 -8.60 -7.73 72.96
C ALA A 30 -9.54 -7.78 71.74
N THR A 31 -9.09 -7.83 70.48
CA THR A 31 -8.03 -8.68 69.91
C THR A 31 -7.75 -8.17 68.49
N LEU A 32 -6.54 -8.42 67.96
CA LEU A 32 -6.12 -8.18 66.57
C LEU A 32 -6.03 -6.70 66.17
N ALA A 33 -4.81 -6.19 66.08
CA ALA A 33 -4.51 -5.16 65.09
C ALA A 33 -4.79 -5.77 63.70
N ALA A 34 -6.04 -5.63 63.25
CA ALA A 34 -6.32 -5.64 61.83
C ALA A 34 -5.56 -4.44 61.25
N VAL A 35 -4.35 -4.70 60.77
CA VAL A 35 -3.79 -3.90 59.70
C VAL A 35 -4.78 -4.08 58.55
N HIS A 36 -5.75 -3.17 58.43
CA HIS A 36 -6.44 -2.96 57.17
C HIS A 36 -5.35 -2.53 56.18
N HIS A 37 -4.72 -3.52 55.52
CA HIS A 37 -4.32 -3.32 54.14
C HIS A 37 -5.61 -2.91 53.44
N ALA A 38 -5.74 -1.63 53.10
CA ALA A 38 -6.72 -1.23 52.11
C ALA A 38 -6.45 -2.11 50.90
N GLN A 39 -7.34 -3.08 50.64
CA GLN A 39 -7.17 -3.98 49.51
C GLN A 39 -7.16 -3.09 48.27
N ALA A 40 -6.10 -3.17 47.48
CA ALA A 40 -6.06 -2.49 46.20
C ALA A 40 -7.32 -2.92 45.42
N SER A 41 -8.06 -1.95 44.89
CA SER A 41 -9.17 -2.21 43.98
C SER A 41 -8.64 -2.22 42.55
N ALA A 42 -9.37 -2.85 41.62
CA ALA A 42 -9.00 -2.83 40.20
C ALA A 42 -8.84 -1.38 39.67
N SER A 43 -9.57 -0.43 40.25
CA SER A 43 -9.44 1.00 39.92
C SER A 43 -8.02 1.57 40.12
N ALA A 44 -7.22 1.00 41.05
CA ALA A 44 -5.84 1.42 41.27
C ALA A 44 -4.91 1.13 40.08
N TYR A 45 -5.29 0.18 39.21
CA TYR A 45 -4.49 -0.22 38.04
C TYR A 45 -4.90 0.48 36.74
N LEU A 46 -6.02 1.22 36.73
CA LEU A 46 -6.51 1.86 35.49
C LEU A 46 -5.47 2.80 34.84
N PRO A 47 -4.75 3.66 35.58
CA PRO A 47 -3.72 4.51 34.98
C PRO A 47 -2.57 3.71 34.35
N LEU A 48 -2.14 2.63 35.02
CA LEU A 48 -1.09 1.75 34.51
C LEU A 48 -1.54 1.04 33.22
N VAL A 49 -2.77 0.54 33.17
CA VAL A 49 -3.29 -0.11 31.96
C VAL A 49 -3.40 0.88 30.80
N GLN A 50 -3.81 2.13 31.03
CA GLN A 50 -3.80 3.16 29.99
C GLN A 50 -2.39 3.44 29.46
N GLN A 51 -1.39 3.52 30.36
CA GLN A 51 0.01 3.65 29.96
C GLN A 51 0.46 2.49 29.07
N LEU A 52 0.07 1.26 29.39
CA LEU A 52 0.40 0.09 28.57
C LEU A 52 -0.30 0.14 27.21
N TYR A 53 -1.58 0.51 27.13
CA TYR A 53 -2.27 0.62 25.84
C TYR A 53 -1.69 1.71 24.93
N VAL A 54 -1.36 2.88 25.49
CA VAL A 54 -0.70 3.96 24.74
C VAL A 54 0.70 3.51 24.29
N ALA A 55 1.42 2.77 25.13
CA ALA A 55 2.76 2.26 24.83
C ALA A 55 2.81 1.22 23.71
N PHE A 56 1.95 0.20 23.80
CA PHE A 56 1.98 -0.96 22.90
C PHE A 56 1.17 -0.71 21.64
N PHE A 57 0.06 0.02 21.74
CA PHE A 57 -0.90 0.15 20.65
C PHE A 57 -1.11 1.59 20.20
N GLY A 58 -0.49 2.58 20.85
CA GLY A 58 -0.65 4.00 20.51
C GLY A 58 -2.07 4.55 20.70
N ARG A 59 -2.96 3.80 21.36
CA ARG A 59 -4.39 4.11 21.50
C ARG A 59 -4.86 4.02 22.95
N PRO A 60 -6.02 4.59 23.29
CA PRO A 60 -6.67 4.36 24.57
C PRO A 60 -7.05 2.88 24.77
N ALA A 61 -7.17 2.44 26.02
CA ALA A 61 -7.78 1.14 26.30
C ALA A 61 -9.28 1.16 25.96
N ASP A 62 -9.81 0.10 25.36
CA ASP A 62 -11.26 -0.07 25.32
C ASP A 62 -11.76 -0.41 26.73
N PRO A 63 -13.02 -0.08 27.10
CA PRO A 63 -13.47 -0.25 28.49
C PRO A 63 -13.42 -1.69 29.00
N ALA A 64 -13.65 -2.67 28.12
CA ALA A 64 -13.59 -4.09 28.50
C ALA A 64 -12.15 -4.54 28.75
N GLY A 65 -11.24 -4.19 27.84
CA GLY A 65 -9.81 -4.39 27.99
C GLY A 65 -9.24 -3.69 29.22
N LEU A 66 -9.62 -2.43 29.45
CA LEU A 66 -9.20 -1.66 30.63
C LEU A 66 -9.60 -2.37 31.93
N ALA A 67 -10.87 -2.79 32.04
CA ALA A 67 -11.38 -3.48 33.21
C ALA A 67 -10.72 -4.86 33.40
N TRP A 68 -10.58 -5.64 32.33
CA TRP A 68 -10.00 -6.98 32.39
C TRP A 68 -8.53 -6.95 32.81
N HIS A 69 -7.70 -6.09 32.19
CA HIS A 69 -6.28 -6.00 32.55
C HIS A 69 -6.08 -5.48 33.97
N ALA A 70 -6.90 -4.52 34.40
CA ALA A 70 -6.85 -4.01 35.77
C ALA A 70 -7.18 -5.09 36.81
N ASP A 71 -8.18 -5.91 36.53
CA ASP A 71 -8.59 -7.05 37.35
C ASP A 71 -7.55 -8.20 37.35
N VAL A 72 -6.91 -8.47 36.21
CA VAL A 72 -5.78 -9.41 36.14
C VAL A 72 -4.59 -8.91 36.97
N LEU A 73 -4.18 -7.64 36.81
CA LEU A 73 -3.08 -7.07 37.57
C LEU A 73 -3.35 -7.09 39.08
N LEU A 74 -4.60 -6.84 39.49
CA LEU A 74 -5.04 -6.98 40.87
C LEU A 74 -4.88 -8.42 41.38
N ARG A 75 -5.38 -9.43 40.65
CA ARG A 75 -5.23 -10.84 41.03
C ARG A 75 -3.78 -11.28 41.14
N LEU A 76 -2.93 -10.74 40.26
CA LEU A 76 -1.50 -11.01 40.28
C LEU A 76 -0.77 -10.29 41.41
N HIS A 77 -1.44 -9.40 42.15
CA HIS A 77 -0.82 -8.51 43.14
C HIS A 77 0.36 -7.75 42.53
N ALA A 78 0.21 -7.35 41.26
CA ALA A 78 1.25 -6.63 40.53
C ALA A 78 1.47 -5.23 41.12
N PRO A 79 2.65 -4.61 40.94
CA PRO A 79 2.81 -3.20 41.25
C PRO A 79 1.87 -2.33 40.39
N ALA A 80 1.32 -1.28 40.98
CA ALA A 80 0.33 -0.41 40.33
C ALA A 80 0.95 0.75 39.51
N ASP A 81 2.28 0.77 39.37
CA ASP A 81 3.02 1.76 38.59
C ASP A 81 3.98 1.09 37.60
N LEU A 82 4.32 1.82 36.53
CA LEU A 82 5.09 1.28 35.41
C LEU A 82 6.52 0.85 35.81
N ARG A 83 7.16 1.55 36.75
CA ARG A 83 8.51 1.21 37.21
C ARG A 83 8.48 -0.07 38.05
N GLY A 84 7.52 -0.18 38.96
CA GLY A 84 7.26 -1.38 39.72
C GLY A 84 6.95 -2.57 38.82
N LEU A 85 6.08 -2.39 37.82
CA LEU A 85 5.73 -3.45 36.87
C LEU A 85 6.95 -3.89 36.05
N ALA A 86 7.77 -2.94 35.58
CA ALA A 86 9.01 -3.23 34.85
C ALA A 86 10.03 -3.99 35.73
N ALA A 87 10.13 -3.67 37.02
CA ALA A 87 10.97 -4.43 37.95
C ALA A 87 10.41 -5.84 38.22
N ALA A 88 9.09 -5.96 38.37
CA ALA A 88 8.43 -7.23 38.63
C ALA A 88 8.48 -8.19 37.43
N TYR A 89 8.57 -7.66 36.21
CA TYR A 89 8.68 -8.44 34.97
C TYR A 89 9.84 -9.45 35.00
N ASP A 90 10.99 -9.09 35.57
CA ASP A 90 12.15 -9.97 35.64
C ASP A 90 12.00 -11.06 36.71
N SER A 91 11.15 -10.85 37.71
CA SER A 91 11.02 -11.73 38.88
C SER A 91 9.72 -12.55 38.95
N ASP A 92 8.64 -12.15 38.26
CA ASP A 92 7.34 -12.85 38.28
C ASP A 92 6.95 -13.31 36.87
N ALA A 93 6.96 -14.62 36.65
CA ALA A 93 6.64 -15.23 35.36
C ALA A 93 5.19 -14.98 34.89
N ARG A 94 4.25 -14.73 35.81
CA ARG A 94 2.84 -14.44 35.47
C ARG A 94 2.69 -13.01 34.98
N ILE A 95 3.39 -12.06 35.62
CA ILE A 95 3.46 -10.66 35.14
C ILE A 95 4.16 -10.61 33.79
N ARG A 96 5.25 -11.38 33.63
CA ARG A 96 5.92 -11.55 32.34
C ARG A 96 4.97 -12.04 31.27
N SER A 97 4.26 -13.13 31.51
CA SER A 97 3.30 -13.69 30.56
C SER A 97 2.18 -12.72 30.20
N LEU A 98 1.68 -11.92 31.15
CA LEU A 98 0.67 -10.88 30.88
C LEU A 98 1.21 -9.81 29.93
N VAL A 99 2.42 -9.30 30.21
CA VAL A 99 3.02 -8.21 29.44
C VAL A 99 3.49 -8.68 28.07
N ASP A 100 4.05 -9.89 27.98
CA ASP A 100 4.42 -10.52 26.70
C ASP A 100 3.18 -10.70 25.81
N GLY A 101 2.04 -11.09 26.41
CA GLY A 101 0.78 -11.21 25.69
C GLY A 101 0.28 -9.92 25.03
N LEU A 102 0.67 -8.74 25.53
CA LEU A 102 0.38 -7.46 24.86
C LEU A 102 1.24 -7.30 23.60
N SER A 103 2.54 -7.61 23.70
CA SER A 103 3.48 -7.54 22.58
C SER A 103 3.22 -8.58 21.50
N ASP A 104 2.75 -9.76 21.90
CA ASP A 104 2.49 -10.90 21.02
C ASP A 104 1.03 -10.92 20.53
N SER A 105 0.23 -9.94 20.94
CA SER A 105 -1.15 -9.81 20.48
C SER A 105 -1.21 -9.60 18.97
N ALA A 106 -2.31 -10.07 18.35
CA ALA A 106 -2.56 -9.88 16.93
C ALA A 106 -2.52 -8.39 16.51
N GLU A 107 -2.88 -7.49 17.41
CA GLU A 107 -2.81 -6.04 17.16
C GLU A 107 -1.36 -5.54 17.13
N ALA A 108 -0.52 -5.90 18.11
CA ALA A 108 0.91 -5.53 18.09
C ALA A 108 1.65 -6.16 16.89
N GLN A 109 1.37 -7.42 16.59
CA GLN A 109 1.86 -8.13 15.39
C GLN A 109 1.45 -7.39 14.11
N SER A 110 0.20 -6.97 13.98
CA SER A 110 -0.28 -6.21 12.81
C SER A 110 0.36 -4.82 12.70
N LEU A 111 0.73 -4.20 13.81
CA LEU A 111 1.29 -2.84 13.79
C LEU A 111 2.79 -2.84 13.47
N TYR A 112 3.55 -3.83 13.94
CA TYR A 112 5.02 -3.78 13.88
C TYR A 112 5.71 -5.05 13.36
N GLY A 113 4.95 -6.11 13.07
CA GLY A 113 5.49 -7.43 12.74
C GLY A 113 6.48 -7.91 13.80
N ASP A 114 7.52 -8.62 13.37
CA ASP A 114 8.58 -9.14 14.23
C ASP A 114 9.81 -8.22 14.33
N SER A 115 9.77 -7.00 13.76
CA SER A 115 10.93 -6.10 13.74
C SER A 115 11.08 -5.35 15.07
N PRO A 116 12.21 -5.51 15.81
CA PRO A 116 12.46 -4.75 17.02
C PRO A 116 12.66 -3.26 16.73
N ALA A 117 13.25 -2.91 15.58
CA ALA A 117 13.49 -1.52 15.20
C ALA A 117 12.18 -0.78 14.93
N LEU A 118 11.26 -1.38 14.14
CA LEU A 118 9.95 -0.79 13.88
C LEU A 118 9.13 -0.59 15.17
N LEU A 119 9.25 -1.54 16.10
CA LEU A 119 8.58 -1.45 17.40
C LEU A 119 9.11 -0.28 18.24
N ILE A 120 10.44 -0.13 18.34
CA ILE A 120 11.06 0.96 19.10
C ILE A 120 10.71 2.30 18.48
N GLU A 121 10.85 2.46 17.17
CA GLU A 121 10.48 3.70 16.50
C GLU A 121 8.99 4.04 16.66
N ALA A 122 8.13 3.03 16.59
CA ALA A 122 6.71 3.22 16.83
C ALA A 122 6.44 3.69 18.26
N LEU A 123 7.11 3.13 19.27
CA LEU A 123 7.01 3.61 20.64
C LEU A 123 7.41 5.08 20.76
N TYR A 124 8.50 5.50 20.12
CA TYR A 124 8.93 6.91 20.19
C TYR A 124 7.90 7.84 19.54
N ARG A 125 7.35 7.47 18.38
CA ARG A 125 6.28 8.25 17.74
C ARG A 125 4.99 8.26 18.55
N GLN A 126 4.54 7.11 19.03
CA GLN A 126 3.27 6.94 19.72
C GLN A 126 3.30 7.44 21.17
N GLY A 127 4.40 7.23 21.88
CA GLY A 127 4.58 7.65 23.27
C GLY A 127 5.07 9.09 23.39
N PHE A 128 6.00 9.52 22.53
CA PHE A 128 6.76 10.77 22.71
C PHE A 128 6.58 11.79 21.57
N ASN A 129 5.89 11.45 20.48
CA ASN A 129 5.69 12.34 19.32
C ASN A 129 6.99 12.81 18.66
N ARG A 130 8.00 11.94 18.62
CA ARG A 130 9.27 12.20 17.94
C ARG A 130 9.87 10.89 17.44
N ASP A 131 10.83 10.97 16.55
CA ASP A 131 11.61 9.80 16.16
C ASP A 131 12.64 9.43 17.25
N ALA A 132 13.02 8.15 17.26
CA ALA A 132 14.10 7.67 18.10
C ALA A 132 15.45 8.20 17.60
N GLU A 133 16.31 8.61 18.51
CA GLU A 133 17.68 8.96 18.18
C GLU A 133 18.42 7.71 17.66
N PRO A 134 19.25 7.81 16.60
CA PRO A 134 19.92 6.64 16.02
C PRO A 134 20.68 5.80 17.05
N ALA A 135 21.42 6.44 17.95
CA ALA A 135 22.17 5.74 19.01
C ALA A 135 21.25 5.01 20.01
N GLY A 136 20.08 5.59 20.32
CA GLY A 136 19.08 4.97 21.19
C GLY A 136 18.42 3.78 20.49
N LEU A 137 18.02 3.96 19.24
CA LEU A 137 17.45 2.89 18.42
C LEU A 137 18.41 1.72 18.31
N ASP A 138 19.68 1.96 17.96
CA ASP A 138 20.70 0.93 17.85
C ASP A 138 20.91 0.17 19.17
N TYR A 139 20.98 0.89 20.29
CA TYR A 139 21.13 0.30 21.61
C TYR A 139 19.97 -0.63 21.97
N TRP A 140 18.73 -0.17 21.86
CA TRP A 140 17.55 -0.95 22.22
C TRP A 140 17.33 -2.13 21.28
N THR A 141 17.56 -1.92 19.98
CA THR A 141 17.46 -2.99 18.97
C THR A 141 18.53 -4.05 19.19
N GLY A 142 19.75 -3.63 19.55
CA GLY A 142 20.86 -4.51 19.91
C GLY A 142 20.56 -5.36 21.14
N ILE A 143 20.01 -4.76 22.20
CA ILE A 143 19.64 -5.49 23.42
C ILE A 143 18.57 -6.56 23.16
N ILE A 144 17.56 -6.25 22.33
CA ILE A 144 16.52 -7.23 21.98
C ILE A 144 17.12 -8.40 21.19
N ARG A 145 17.98 -8.11 20.19
CA ARG A 145 18.57 -9.14 19.31
C ARG A 145 19.66 -9.99 19.97
N GLN A 146 20.53 -9.37 20.76
CA GLN A 146 21.78 -10.00 21.23
C GLN A 146 21.66 -10.58 22.63
N HIS A 147 20.79 -10.03 23.47
CA HIS A 147 20.65 -10.43 24.88
C HIS A 147 19.30 -11.07 25.19
N GLY A 148 18.46 -11.30 24.17
CA GLY A 148 17.16 -11.94 24.31
C GLY A 148 16.20 -11.15 25.19
N LEU A 149 16.39 -9.84 25.35
CA LEU A 149 15.43 -9.02 26.07
C LEU A 149 14.12 -9.04 25.29
N ASN A 150 13.05 -9.48 25.94
CA ASN A 150 11.73 -9.49 25.33
C ASN A 150 11.35 -8.07 24.89
N ARG A 151 10.75 -7.96 23.71
CA ARG A 151 10.23 -6.72 23.10
C ARG A 151 9.37 -5.91 24.09
N ALA A 152 8.52 -6.60 24.84
CA ALA A 152 7.64 -6.01 25.85
C ALA A 152 8.43 -5.39 27.01
N ALA A 153 9.50 -6.06 27.45
CA ALA A 153 10.39 -5.56 28.50
C ALA A 153 11.16 -4.32 28.05
N ALA A 154 11.63 -4.30 26.80
CA ALA A 154 12.33 -3.14 26.23
C ALA A 154 11.43 -1.90 26.20
N LEU A 155 10.19 -2.02 25.70
CA LEU A 155 9.20 -0.94 25.68
C LEU A 155 8.95 -0.36 27.07
N MET A 156 8.68 -1.22 28.06
CA MET A 156 8.43 -0.77 29.44
C MET A 156 9.64 -0.05 30.03
N ARG A 157 10.87 -0.52 29.76
CA ARG A 157 12.10 0.11 30.28
C ARG A 157 12.36 1.47 29.63
N ILE A 158 12.12 1.61 28.33
CA ILE A 158 12.20 2.90 27.63
C ILE A 158 11.24 3.91 28.27
N LEU A 159 9.98 3.50 28.49
CA LEU A 159 8.96 4.36 29.09
C LEU A 159 9.23 4.69 30.55
N ALA A 160 9.64 3.71 31.35
CA ALA A 160 10.01 3.90 32.75
C ALA A 160 11.20 4.87 32.92
N GLY A 161 12.05 4.96 31.89
CA GLY A 161 13.19 5.86 31.78
C GLY A 161 12.88 7.23 31.14
N ALA A 162 11.66 7.48 30.66
CA ALA A 162 11.29 8.73 30.01
C ALA A 162 11.42 9.94 30.96
N GLN A 163 11.93 11.06 30.43
CA GLN A 163 12.20 12.29 31.19
C GLN A 163 11.86 13.51 30.34
N GLY A 164 11.83 14.70 30.97
CA GLY A 164 11.63 15.97 30.25
C GLY A 164 10.35 16.00 29.42
N SER A 165 10.45 16.46 28.18
CA SER A 165 9.33 16.57 27.22
C SER A 165 8.70 15.22 26.86
N ASP A 166 9.47 14.13 26.93
CA ASP A 166 8.96 12.78 26.61
C ASP A 166 8.00 12.31 27.70
N LEU A 167 8.42 12.44 28.96
CA LEU A 167 7.56 12.14 30.10
C LEU A 167 6.29 13.00 30.10
N ALA A 168 6.44 14.30 29.85
CA ALA A 168 5.31 15.22 29.79
C ALA A 168 4.35 14.87 28.64
N THR A 169 4.85 14.57 27.44
CA THR A 169 4.03 14.15 26.29
C THR A 169 3.31 12.84 26.57
N PHE A 170 4.02 11.85 27.12
CA PHE A 170 3.42 10.56 27.46
C PHE A 170 2.31 10.71 28.50
N GLN A 171 2.52 11.52 29.54
CA GLN A 171 1.48 11.82 30.54
C GLN A 171 0.24 12.46 29.90
N ARG A 172 0.40 13.47 29.04
CA ARG A 172 -0.71 14.11 28.32
C ARG A 172 -1.48 13.13 27.45
N LYS A 173 -0.80 12.22 26.78
CA LYS A 173 -1.43 11.16 25.98
C LYS A 173 -2.21 10.17 26.85
N THR A 174 -1.67 9.81 28.03
CA THR A 174 -2.37 8.94 28.97
C THR A 174 -3.58 9.60 29.62
N ASP A 175 -3.53 10.91 29.86
CA ASP A 175 -4.68 11.70 30.30
C ASP A 175 -5.77 11.69 29.21
N ALA A 176 -5.39 11.97 27.95
CA ALA A 176 -6.31 11.92 26.82
C ALA A 176 -6.93 10.53 26.64
N ALA A 177 -6.14 9.47 26.82
CA ALA A 177 -6.63 8.10 26.78
C ALA A 177 -7.63 7.80 27.90
N ALA A 178 -7.36 8.23 29.12
CA ALA A 178 -8.28 8.07 30.24
C ALA A 178 -9.61 8.81 30.01
N VAL A 179 -9.55 10.05 29.53
CA VAL A 179 -10.74 10.85 29.19
C VAL A 179 -11.54 10.18 28.07
N PHE A 180 -10.87 9.71 27.01
CA PHE A 180 -11.49 9.01 25.91
C PHE A 180 -12.20 7.73 26.36
N THR A 181 -11.51 6.82 27.06
CA THR A 181 -12.11 5.56 27.53
C THR A 181 -13.29 5.81 28.45
N GLY A 182 -13.22 6.86 29.28
CA GLY A 182 -14.33 7.29 30.13
C GLY A 182 -15.55 7.78 29.34
N ALA A 183 -15.35 8.39 28.17
CA ALA A 183 -16.43 8.84 27.29
C ALA A 183 -17.03 7.71 26.41
N VAL A 184 -16.32 6.59 26.28
CA VAL A 184 -16.79 5.37 25.60
C VAL A 184 -17.46 4.42 26.62
N ASP A 185 -18.40 4.91 27.43
CA ASP A 185 -18.97 4.16 28.57
C ASP A 185 -20.34 3.50 28.29
N SER A 186 -21.04 3.91 27.24
CA SER A 186 -22.35 3.37 26.86
C SER A 186 -22.22 2.15 25.93
N PRO A 187 -23.23 1.25 25.85
CA PRO A 187 -23.24 0.18 24.86
C PRO A 187 -23.07 0.70 23.42
N THR A 188 -23.66 1.86 23.11
CA THR A 188 -23.58 2.49 21.79
C THR A 188 -22.17 2.96 21.48
N THR A 189 -21.56 3.73 22.37
CA THR A 189 -20.20 4.26 22.17
C THR A 189 -19.13 3.18 22.23
N ARG A 190 -19.27 2.17 23.11
CA ARG A 190 -18.41 0.97 23.11
C ARG A 190 -18.38 0.26 21.78
N ALA A 191 -19.53 0.16 21.13
CA ALA A 191 -19.62 -0.52 19.86
C ALA A 191 -19.17 0.35 18.68
N LEU A 192 -18.98 1.67 18.87
CA LEU A 192 -18.24 2.54 17.95
C LEU A 192 -16.74 2.24 18.00
N TYR A 193 -16.22 2.00 19.21
CA TYR A 193 -14.80 1.78 19.42
C TYR A 193 -14.43 0.29 19.30
N SER A 194 -14.54 -0.25 18.09
CA SER A 194 -14.23 -1.65 17.79
C SER A 194 -13.60 -1.82 16.40
N GLY A 195 -12.62 -2.72 16.29
CA GLY A 195 -11.94 -3.07 15.03
C GLY A 195 -10.79 -2.12 14.63
N ALA A 196 -9.99 -2.57 13.66
CA ALA A 196 -8.72 -1.91 13.28
C ALA A 196 -8.88 -0.46 12.79
N GLY A 197 -9.96 -0.15 12.06
CA GLY A 197 -10.21 1.22 11.59
C GLY A 197 -10.49 2.20 12.72
N SER A 198 -11.34 1.81 13.67
CA SER A 198 -11.62 2.60 14.89
C SER A 198 -10.36 2.78 15.72
N ASN A 199 -9.52 1.73 15.82
CA ASN A 199 -8.23 1.79 16.49
C ASN A 199 -7.25 2.76 15.82
N ALA A 200 -7.21 2.83 14.49
CA ALA A 200 -6.39 3.80 13.76
C ALA A 200 -6.83 5.24 14.03
N LEU A 201 -8.14 5.50 13.98
CA LEU A 201 -8.71 6.83 14.21
C LEU A 201 -8.33 7.39 15.59
N VAL A 202 -8.45 6.55 16.63
CA VAL A 202 -8.11 6.99 17.99
C VAL A 202 -6.59 7.06 18.24
N ARG A 203 -5.77 6.34 17.44
CA ARG A 203 -4.31 6.55 17.42
C ARG A 203 -3.98 7.93 16.86
N ASP A 204 -4.62 8.34 15.77
CA ASP A 204 -4.41 9.67 15.16
C ASP A 204 -4.83 10.79 16.13
N MET A 205 -5.92 10.57 16.86
CA MET A 205 -6.36 11.48 17.94
C MET A 205 -5.28 11.66 19.01
N LEU A 206 -4.61 10.58 19.46
CA LEU A 206 -3.50 10.69 20.41
C LEU A 206 -2.23 11.24 19.77
N GLY A 207 -2.03 11.04 18.46
CA GLY A 207 -0.86 11.52 17.72
C GLY A 207 -0.69 13.04 17.74
N VAL A 208 -1.76 13.81 17.92
CA VAL A 208 -1.72 15.29 17.98
C VAL A 208 -1.63 15.84 19.41
N VAL A 209 -1.46 14.98 20.43
CA VAL A 209 -1.32 15.40 21.84
C VAL A 209 0.16 15.56 22.19
N HIS A 210 0.55 16.77 22.57
CA HIS A 210 1.93 17.15 22.89
C HIS A 210 2.08 17.53 24.37
N SER A 211 3.33 17.66 24.85
CA SER A 211 3.62 18.04 26.24
C SER A 211 2.93 19.32 26.75
N ASP A 212 2.67 20.29 25.86
CA ASP A 212 2.03 21.57 26.13
C ASP A 212 0.50 21.57 25.94
N SER A 213 -0.09 20.42 25.55
CA SER A 213 -1.54 20.30 25.36
C SER A 213 -2.28 20.55 26.66
N SER A 214 -3.13 21.58 26.66
CA SER A 214 -3.98 21.91 27.81
C SER A 214 -5.10 20.87 27.98
N ALA A 215 -5.68 20.80 29.18
CA ALA A 215 -6.83 19.92 29.44
C ALA A 215 -8.02 20.20 28.50
N ALA A 216 -8.25 21.48 28.15
CA ALA A 216 -9.27 21.87 27.20
C ALA A 216 -8.96 21.41 25.77
N ALA A 217 -7.70 21.49 25.34
CA ALA A 217 -7.27 20.96 24.04
C ALA A 217 -7.44 19.44 23.99
N ILE A 218 -7.07 18.73 25.05
CA ILE A 218 -7.28 17.28 25.17
C ILE A 218 -8.77 16.93 25.07
N ALA A 219 -9.64 17.60 25.83
CA ALA A 219 -11.07 17.35 25.78
C ALA A 219 -11.64 17.58 24.37
N ALA A 220 -11.27 18.66 23.70
CA ALA A 220 -11.69 18.94 22.33
C ALA A 220 -11.20 17.87 21.33
N ARG A 221 -10.00 17.29 21.53
CA ARG A 221 -9.51 16.17 20.70
C ARG A 221 -10.28 14.89 20.96
N VAL A 222 -10.60 14.60 22.22
CA VAL A 222 -11.43 13.44 22.57
C VAL A 222 -12.82 13.55 21.93
N ASP A 223 -13.46 14.72 22.04
CA ASP A 223 -14.77 14.98 21.43
C ASP A 223 -14.72 14.80 19.91
N ALA A 224 -13.68 15.31 19.25
CA ALA A 224 -13.46 15.11 17.82
C ALA A 224 -13.25 13.63 17.46
N GLY A 225 -12.50 12.87 18.28
CA GLY A 225 -12.30 11.43 18.09
C GLY A 225 -13.59 10.64 18.20
N ILE A 226 -14.45 10.96 19.19
CA ILE A 226 -15.76 10.31 19.37
C ILE A 226 -16.72 10.66 18.23
N ALA A 227 -16.72 11.92 17.79
CA ALA A 227 -17.51 12.35 16.63
C ALA A 227 -17.08 11.60 15.36
N ALA A 228 -15.78 11.41 15.16
CA ALA A 228 -15.24 10.70 14.01
C ALA A 228 -15.55 9.18 14.06
N LEU A 229 -15.49 8.56 15.24
CA LEU A 229 -15.99 7.19 15.43
C LEU A 229 -17.51 7.07 15.18
N SER A 230 -18.28 8.07 15.60
CA SER A 230 -19.73 8.14 15.33
C SER A 230 -20.04 8.25 13.84
N ALA A 231 -19.24 9.04 13.12
CA ALA A 231 -19.31 9.14 11.66
C ALA A 231 -18.93 7.83 10.96
N GLN A 232 -17.97 7.07 11.52
CA GLN A 232 -17.53 5.77 11.01
C GLN A 232 -18.59 4.66 11.16
N ARG A 233 -19.40 4.68 12.23
CA ARG A 233 -20.35 3.59 12.55
C ARG A 233 -21.79 3.82 12.08
N ALA A 234 -22.09 4.94 11.44
CA ALA A 234 -23.37 5.18 10.76
C ALA A 234 -23.51 4.32 9.48
N TYR A 235 -23.02 3.08 9.49
CA TYR A 235 -22.52 2.37 8.31
C TYR A 235 -22.79 0.86 8.33
N ILE A 236 -23.95 0.48 8.87
CA ILE A 236 -24.76 -0.49 8.15
C ILE A 236 -25.59 0.38 7.21
N VAL A 237 -25.37 0.27 5.90
CA VAL A 237 -26.24 0.96 4.95
C VAL A 237 -27.65 0.43 5.14
N GLN A 238 -28.68 1.24 4.91
CA GLN A 238 -30.08 0.79 4.95
C GLN A 238 -30.32 -0.48 4.11
N ASP A 239 -29.42 -0.77 3.17
CA ASP A 239 -29.40 -1.90 2.25
C ASP A 239 -28.81 -3.21 2.83
N GLY A 240 -28.36 -3.25 4.09
CA GLY A 240 -28.10 -4.50 4.83
C GLY A 240 -26.68 -5.10 4.78
N TYR A 241 -25.68 -4.39 4.26
CA TYR A 241 -24.27 -4.79 4.29
C TYR A 241 -23.42 -3.82 5.15
N ALA A 242 -22.26 -4.29 5.60
CA ALA A 242 -21.27 -3.46 6.30
C ALA A 242 -20.29 -2.89 5.27
N GLU A 243 -20.01 -1.58 5.28
CA GLU A 243 -18.88 -1.07 4.50
C GLU A 243 -17.60 -1.01 5.34
N VAL A 244 -16.50 -1.47 4.74
CA VAL A 244 -15.16 -1.43 5.33
C VAL A 244 -14.60 -0.03 5.06
N PRO A 245 -14.20 0.71 6.11
CA PRO A 245 -13.64 2.05 5.94
C PRO A 245 -12.46 2.03 4.99
N ALA A 246 -12.46 2.98 4.06
CA ALA A 246 -11.35 3.20 3.17
C ALA A 246 -10.10 3.64 3.95
N VAL A 247 -8.93 3.14 3.55
CA VAL A 247 -7.65 3.60 4.12
C VAL A 247 -7.32 4.98 3.53
N PRO A 248 -6.86 5.97 4.33
CA PRO A 248 -6.35 7.22 3.78
C PRO A 248 -5.17 6.97 2.85
N HIS A 249 -5.15 7.63 1.70
CA HIS A 249 -4.04 7.57 0.76
C HIS A 249 -3.27 8.88 0.70
N THR A 250 -1.96 8.79 0.53
CA THR A 250 -1.05 9.92 0.43
C THR A 250 -0.21 9.85 -0.83
N VAL A 251 -0.31 10.88 -1.67
CA VAL A 251 0.52 11.05 -2.86
C VAL A 251 1.63 12.06 -2.57
N ALA A 252 2.88 11.73 -2.90
CA ALA A 252 4.00 12.65 -2.78
C ALA A 252 4.31 13.35 -4.10
N LEU A 253 4.35 14.68 -4.09
CA LEU A 253 5.07 15.48 -5.08
C LEU A 253 6.48 15.73 -4.51
N LEU A 254 7.44 14.88 -4.88
CA LEU A 254 8.83 15.02 -4.47
C LEU A 254 9.58 15.86 -5.49
N VAL A 255 10.13 16.99 -5.06
CA VAL A 255 10.64 18.02 -5.97
C VAL A 255 12.12 18.19 -5.76
N ALA A 256 12.89 18.14 -6.85
CA ALA A 256 14.32 18.38 -6.81
C ALA A 256 14.62 19.76 -6.18
N PRO A 257 15.67 19.90 -5.34
CA PRO A 257 15.95 21.14 -4.61
C PRO A 257 16.04 22.39 -5.50
N ALA A 258 16.57 22.25 -6.72
CA ALA A 258 16.68 23.36 -7.67
C ALA A 258 15.31 23.89 -8.13
N GLN A 259 14.32 23.01 -8.25
CA GLN A 259 12.96 23.34 -8.70
C GLN A 259 12.01 23.68 -7.54
N ALA A 260 12.34 23.28 -6.31
CA ALA A 260 11.46 23.40 -5.14
C ALA A 260 10.99 24.84 -4.88
N ILE A 261 11.87 25.83 -5.07
CA ILE A 261 11.53 27.25 -4.89
C ILE A 261 10.80 27.79 -6.12
N ALA A 262 11.35 27.57 -7.33
CA ALA A 262 10.85 28.18 -8.55
C ALA A 262 9.44 27.72 -8.94
N LEU A 263 9.07 26.48 -8.59
CA LEU A 263 7.78 25.87 -8.94
C LEU A 263 6.82 25.75 -7.75
N ARG A 264 7.18 26.26 -6.55
CA ARG A 264 6.44 26.01 -5.31
C ARG A 264 4.94 26.28 -5.41
N SER A 265 4.57 27.45 -5.92
CA SER A 265 3.16 27.86 -6.05
C SER A 265 2.36 26.94 -6.98
N LEU A 266 2.97 26.48 -8.08
CA LEU A 266 2.31 25.53 -8.99
C LEU A 266 2.16 24.16 -8.34
N LEU A 267 3.18 23.69 -7.62
CA LEU A 267 3.14 22.41 -6.92
C LEU A 267 2.10 22.38 -5.80
N ASP A 268 2.01 23.43 -4.99
CA ASP A 268 0.99 23.55 -3.95
C ASP A 268 -0.43 23.63 -4.57
N THR A 269 -0.55 24.32 -5.71
CA THR A 269 -1.80 24.37 -6.47
C THR A 269 -2.17 22.99 -7.00
N LEU A 270 -1.23 22.29 -7.64
CA LEU A 270 -1.42 20.94 -8.16
C LEU A 270 -1.83 19.98 -7.05
N ALA A 271 -1.12 19.99 -5.91
CA ALA A 271 -1.44 19.16 -4.76
C ALA A 271 -2.89 19.37 -4.30
N THR A 272 -3.32 20.62 -4.21
CA THR A 272 -4.69 20.97 -3.81
C THR A 272 -5.73 20.47 -4.80
N VAL A 273 -5.53 20.74 -6.11
CA VAL A 273 -6.54 20.36 -7.13
C VAL A 273 -6.56 18.87 -7.41
N LEU A 274 -5.40 18.20 -7.36
CA LEU A 274 -5.29 16.75 -7.50
C LEU A 274 -5.99 16.04 -6.33
N ALA A 275 -5.73 16.46 -5.09
CA ALA A 275 -6.43 15.90 -3.93
C ALA A 275 -7.95 16.11 -4.04
N ALA A 276 -8.38 17.31 -4.45
CA ALA A 276 -9.80 17.61 -4.63
C ALA A 276 -10.44 16.74 -5.72
N ASP A 277 -9.76 16.55 -6.86
CA ASP A 277 -10.24 15.69 -7.95
C ASP A 277 -10.34 14.22 -7.52
N LEU A 278 -9.29 13.65 -6.91
CA LEU A 278 -9.30 12.27 -6.41
C LEU A 278 -10.37 12.03 -5.34
N ASN A 279 -10.56 12.97 -4.41
CA ASN A 279 -11.61 12.89 -3.39
C ASN A 279 -13.02 13.04 -3.99
N GLY A 280 -13.19 13.95 -4.97
CA GLY A 280 -14.43 14.10 -5.70
C GLY A 280 -14.84 12.82 -6.44
N ARG A 281 -13.87 12.11 -7.03
CA ARG A 281 -14.05 10.81 -7.68
C ARG A 281 -14.40 9.69 -6.69
N SER A 282 -13.73 9.66 -5.54
CA SER A 282 -13.94 8.62 -4.51
C SER A 282 -15.36 8.67 -3.91
N GLY A 283 -15.98 9.85 -3.90
CA GLY A 283 -17.31 10.07 -3.33
C GLY A 283 -17.28 10.02 -1.80
N ARG A 284 -18.45 10.16 -1.16
CA ARG A 284 -18.57 10.28 0.31
C ARG A 284 -17.95 9.12 1.10
N HIS A 285 -17.89 7.96 0.48
CA HIS A 285 -17.57 6.69 1.12
C HIS A 285 -16.26 6.06 0.61
N GLY A 286 -15.65 6.61 -0.44
CA GLY A 286 -14.38 6.13 -0.96
C GLY A 286 -13.17 6.64 -0.16
N PRO A 287 -11.95 6.29 -0.58
CA PRO A 287 -10.75 6.68 0.14
C PRO A 287 -10.54 8.20 0.17
N HIS A 288 -9.99 8.66 1.28
CA HIS A 288 -9.57 10.04 1.42
C HIS A 288 -8.13 10.19 0.93
N TRP A 289 -7.95 10.95 -0.15
CA TRP A 289 -6.66 11.25 -0.75
C TRP A 289 -6.10 12.56 -0.21
N SER A 290 -4.83 12.55 0.15
CA SER A 290 -4.04 13.74 0.41
C SER A 290 -2.84 13.78 -0.53
N VAL A 291 -2.42 14.99 -0.90
CA VAL A 291 -1.22 15.20 -1.72
C VAL A 291 -0.27 16.09 -0.95
N VAL A 292 0.96 15.63 -0.76
CA VAL A 292 2.00 16.34 -0.01
C VAL A 292 3.12 16.79 -0.94
N VAL A 293 3.53 18.06 -0.84
CA VAL A 293 4.69 18.59 -1.55
C VAL A 293 5.90 18.56 -0.62
N ARG A 294 6.97 17.87 -1.03
CA ARG A 294 8.22 17.79 -0.24
C ARG A 294 9.42 18.01 -1.15
N GLU A 295 10.46 18.62 -0.59
CA GLU A 295 11.77 18.64 -1.24
C GLU A 295 12.35 17.22 -1.22
N ALA A 296 12.84 16.77 -2.37
CA ALA A 296 13.44 15.47 -2.55
C ALA A 296 14.84 15.44 -1.91
N ALA A 297 15.16 14.31 -1.27
CA ALA A 297 16.51 14.06 -0.81
C ALA A 297 17.49 13.95 -1.99
N ARG A 298 18.78 14.06 -1.68
CA ARG A 298 19.86 14.14 -2.69
C ARG A 298 20.41 12.79 -3.16
N SER A 299 19.97 11.68 -2.58
CA SER A 299 20.36 10.33 -2.99
C SER A 299 19.12 9.46 -3.14
N ALA A 300 19.19 8.48 -4.03
CA ALA A 300 18.10 7.56 -4.28
C ALA A 300 17.73 6.78 -3.00
N ALA A 301 18.71 6.35 -2.22
CA ALA A 301 18.46 5.69 -0.94
C ALA A 301 17.62 6.54 0.02
N ALA A 302 17.93 7.84 0.14
CA ALA A 302 17.17 8.74 1.01
C ALA A 302 15.80 9.10 0.43
N VAL A 303 15.67 9.24 -0.90
CA VAL A 303 14.38 9.42 -1.57
C VAL A 303 13.47 8.21 -1.31
N ARG A 304 14.01 6.99 -1.40
CA ARG A 304 13.26 5.78 -1.07
C ARG A 304 12.71 5.79 0.35
N GLU A 305 13.48 6.27 1.33
CA GLU A 305 13.00 6.43 2.71
C GLU A 305 11.85 7.43 2.82
N GLN A 306 11.91 8.55 2.09
CA GLN A 306 10.80 9.53 2.03
C GLN A 306 9.50 8.93 1.48
N LEU A 307 9.60 7.84 0.72
CA LEU A 307 8.48 7.18 0.04
C LEU A 307 7.83 6.03 0.84
N ARG A 308 8.40 5.58 1.96
CA ARG A 308 7.90 4.39 2.72
C ARG A 308 6.46 4.49 3.23
N ALA A 309 5.93 5.70 3.38
CA ALA A 309 4.58 5.96 3.87
C ALA A 309 3.66 6.60 2.81
N MET A 310 4.00 6.41 1.53
CA MET A 310 3.26 6.99 0.40
C MET A 310 2.57 5.88 -0.41
N ASP A 311 1.42 6.22 -1.00
CA ASP A 311 0.62 5.36 -1.88
C ASP A 311 0.87 5.66 -3.37
N GLY A 312 1.57 6.76 -3.65
CA GLY A 312 2.03 7.11 -4.99
C GLY A 312 2.95 8.32 -4.96
N ALA A 313 3.72 8.51 -6.04
CA ALA A 313 4.64 9.65 -6.15
C ALA A 313 4.79 10.19 -7.57
N ILE A 314 4.95 11.51 -7.67
CA ILE A 314 5.47 12.20 -8.85
C ILE A 314 6.79 12.84 -8.47
N LEU A 315 7.88 12.44 -9.12
CA LEU A 315 9.20 13.01 -8.93
C LEU A 315 9.42 14.15 -9.92
N VAL A 316 9.56 15.38 -9.44
CA VAL A 316 9.57 16.60 -10.25
C VAL A 316 10.99 17.18 -10.34
N GLY A 317 11.52 17.27 -11.57
CA GLY A 317 12.88 17.74 -11.86
C GLY A 317 13.92 16.63 -11.75
N ASP A 318 15.18 17.02 -11.53
CA ASP A 318 16.31 16.09 -11.41
C ASP A 318 16.39 15.46 -10.01
N VAL A 319 15.32 14.75 -9.62
CA VAL A 319 15.30 13.95 -8.39
C VAL A 319 16.25 12.76 -8.55
N ALA A 320 17.04 12.46 -7.52
CA ALA A 320 17.90 11.28 -7.52
C ALA A 320 17.05 10.01 -7.64
N VAL A 321 17.33 9.18 -8.65
CA VAL A 321 16.62 7.93 -8.91
C VAL A 321 17.60 6.75 -8.86
N PRO A 322 17.12 5.54 -8.52
CA PRO A 322 17.97 4.37 -8.56
C PRO A 322 18.38 4.08 -10.00
N THR A 323 19.56 3.53 -10.18
CA THR A 323 20.10 3.21 -11.50
C THR A 323 20.63 1.79 -11.58
N ASP A 324 20.55 1.21 -12.77
CA ASP A 324 21.20 -0.04 -13.15
C ASP A 324 22.10 0.15 -14.38
N ILE A 325 22.88 -0.88 -14.69
CA ILE A 325 23.65 -0.97 -15.92
C ILE A 325 22.92 -1.91 -16.87
N ASP A 326 22.54 -1.41 -18.04
CA ASP A 326 22.01 -2.22 -19.11
C ASP A 326 23.12 -3.15 -19.63
N LEU A 327 22.97 -4.45 -19.42
CA LEU A 327 23.98 -5.44 -19.76
C LEU A 327 24.17 -5.61 -21.28
N SER A 328 23.21 -5.17 -22.09
CA SER A 328 23.27 -5.30 -23.55
C SER A 328 24.19 -4.28 -24.22
N ASN A 329 24.28 -3.08 -23.65
CA ASN A 329 24.99 -1.93 -24.25
C ASN A 329 25.91 -1.18 -23.26
N GLY A 330 25.84 -1.49 -21.96
CA GLY A 330 26.63 -0.86 -20.90
C GLY A 330 26.10 0.50 -20.42
N ASP A 331 24.98 1.00 -20.93
CA ASP A 331 24.42 2.28 -20.55
C ASP A 331 23.86 2.25 -19.12
N THR A 332 23.95 3.39 -18.43
CA THR A 332 23.21 3.58 -17.17
C THR A 332 21.75 3.88 -17.48
N VAL A 333 20.86 3.11 -16.85
CA VAL A 333 19.40 3.21 -17.03
C VAL A 333 18.73 3.43 -15.67
N PRO A 334 17.62 4.19 -15.63
CA PRO A 334 16.88 4.36 -14.39
C PRO A 334 16.13 3.07 -14.02
N ASN A 335 16.18 2.68 -12.74
CA ASN A 335 15.39 1.59 -12.17
C ASN A 335 14.49 2.16 -11.07
N LEU A 336 13.18 2.23 -11.33
CA LEU A 336 12.22 2.80 -10.36
C LEU A 336 11.64 1.76 -9.39
N ASP A 337 11.97 0.47 -9.53
CA ASP A 337 11.41 -0.59 -8.68
C ASP A 337 11.70 -0.40 -7.18
N PRO A 338 12.91 0.02 -6.75
CA PRO A 338 13.16 0.32 -5.34
C PRO A 338 12.26 1.42 -4.78
N PHE A 339 11.77 2.33 -5.63
CA PHE A 339 10.85 3.39 -5.22
C PHE A 339 9.41 2.90 -5.22
N ARG A 340 9.05 1.99 -6.11
CA ARG A 340 7.69 1.41 -6.16
C ARG A 340 7.40 0.55 -4.94
N VAL A 341 8.39 -0.18 -4.45
CA VAL A 341 8.27 -1.00 -3.22
C VAL A 341 9.25 -0.49 -2.16
N PRO A 342 9.05 0.73 -1.62
CA PRO A 342 10.04 1.38 -0.77
C PRO A 342 10.28 0.60 0.52
N ALA A 343 9.28 -0.16 0.99
CA ALA A 343 9.39 -1.00 2.17
C ALA A 343 10.10 -2.35 1.92
N CYS A 344 10.28 -2.78 0.67
CA CYS A 344 10.84 -4.10 0.33
C CYS A 344 12.33 -4.22 0.67
N THR A 345 12.67 -5.02 1.68
CA THR A 345 14.05 -5.08 2.19
C THR A 345 15.04 -5.75 1.25
N ARG A 346 14.56 -6.40 0.18
CA ARG A 346 15.42 -7.02 -0.85
C ARG A 346 16.19 -5.99 -1.67
N TYR A 347 15.63 -4.80 -1.86
CA TYR A 347 16.34 -3.71 -2.52
C TYR A 347 17.32 -3.07 -1.55
N SER A 348 18.55 -2.89 -2.00
CA SER A 348 19.57 -2.11 -1.31
C SER A 348 20.39 -1.32 -2.32
N PHE A 349 21.13 -0.32 -1.86
CA PHE A 349 21.96 0.54 -2.69
C PHE A 349 23.43 0.24 -2.44
N THR A 350 24.23 0.28 -3.51
CA THR A 350 25.69 0.23 -3.39
C THR A 350 26.15 1.50 -2.65
N PRO A 351 26.90 1.38 -1.53
CA PRO A 351 27.28 2.52 -0.71
C PRO A 351 27.92 3.66 -1.51
N GLY A 352 27.46 4.88 -1.29
CA GLY A 352 27.98 6.08 -1.97
C GLY A 352 27.51 6.27 -3.41
N THR A 353 26.56 5.46 -3.88
CA THR A 353 26.00 5.56 -5.24
C THR A 353 24.48 5.46 -5.23
N ASP A 354 23.85 5.83 -6.33
CA ASP A 354 22.42 5.56 -6.57
C ASP A 354 22.18 4.19 -7.24
N ARG A 355 23.23 3.36 -7.35
CA ARG A 355 23.15 2.05 -8.01
C ARG A 355 22.49 1.02 -7.09
N VAL A 356 21.53 0.28 -7.63
CA VAL A 356 20.92 -0.85 -6.92
C VAL A 356 21.95 -1.96 -6.79
N SER A 357 22.08 -2.55 -5.59
CA SER A 357 22.94 -3.71 -5.39
C SER A 357 22.37 -4.92 -6.14
N GLU A 358 23.23 -5.74 -6.72
CA GLU A 358 22.81 -6.98 -7.39
C GLU A 358 21.96 -7.84 -6.43
N ILE A 359 20.75 -8.17 -6.86
CA ILE A 359 19.85 -9.05 -6.12
C ILE A 359 20.31 -10.48 -6.38
N PRO A 360 20.69 -11.27 -5.35
CA PRO A 360 21.08 -12.67 -5.52
C PRO A 360 19.94 -13.45 -6.21
N GLY A 361 20.22 -14.03 -7.38
CA GLY A 361 19.24 -14.80 -8.15
C GLY A 361 19.13 -14.44 -9.63
N GLY A 362 19.59 -13.25 -10.04
CA GLY A 362 19.74 -12.86 -11.46
C GLY A 362 18.44 -12.75 -12.24
N THR A 363 18.17 -11.54 -12.76
CA THR A 363 17.12 -11.17 -13.73
C THR A 363 15.67 -11.55 -13.40
N ASP A 364 14.85 -10.51 -13.33
CA ASP A 364 13.41 -10.50 -13.58
C ASP A 364 12.49 -11.34 -12.66
N HIS A 365 11.51 -10.64 -12.09
CA HIS A 365 10.25 -11.20 -11.57
C HIS A 365 10.26 -11.91 -10.19
N LEU A 366 11.41 -12.16 -9.55
CA LEU A 366 11.47 -12.86 -8.24
C LEU A 366 10.96 -12.07 -7.01
N TRP A 367 10.50 -10.82 -7.13
CA TRP A 367 9.81 -10.14 -6.03
C TRP A 367 8.34 -10.56 -5.92
N MET A 368 7.76 -11.08 -7.00
CA MET A 368 6.43 -11.71 -6.96
C MET A 368 6.43 -13.00 -6.14
N THR A 369 7.54 -13.73 -6.13
CA THR A 369 7.77 -14.92 -5.30
C THR A 369 8.33 -14.59 -3.91
N SER A 370 8.33 -13.31 -3.50
CA SER A 370 8.73 -12.95 -2.15
C SER A 370 7.60 -13.24 -1.16
N GLU A 371 7.93 -13.99 -0.10
CA GLU A 371 7.08 -14.10 1.09
C GLU A 371 6.88 -12.73 1.78
N ASP A 372 7.78 -11.77 1.54
CA ASP A 372 7.68 -10.41 2.09
C ASP A 372 6.54 -9.63 1.42
N ARG A 373 5.52 -9.34 2.21
CA ARG A 373 4.36 -8.54 1.82
C ARG A 373 4.75 -7.13 1.36
N ALA A 374 5.80 -6.56 1.92
CA ALA A 374 6.31 -5.23 1.54
C ALA A 374 6.90 -5.22 0.11
N CYS A 375 7.27 -6.38 -0.43
CA CYS A 375 7.75 -6.53 -1.80
C CYS A 375 6.62 -6.78 -2.81
N ARG A 376 5.39 -7.08 -2.35
CA ARG A 376 4.23 -7.33 -3.22
C ARG A 376 3.34 -6.09 -3.40
N ASN A 377 3.26 -5.23 -2.38
CA ASN A 377 2.38 -4.05 -2.37
C ASN A 377 3.13 -2.80 -2.83
N GLY A 378 3.34 -2.67 -4.14
CA GLY A 378 4.02 -1.53 -4.73
C GLY A 378 3.10 -0.35 -5.05
N MET A 379 3.59 0.87 -4.90
CA MET A 379 2.94 2.12 -5.31
C MET A 379 3.32 2.55 -6.73
N THR A 380 2.53 3.45 -7.31
CA THR A 380 2.88 4.06 -8.60
C THR A 380 3.88 5.19 -8.42
N VAL A 381 4.94 5.18 -9.24
CA VAL A 381 5.94 6.25 -9.30
C VAL A 381 6.05 6.75 -10.72
N SER A 382 5.87 8.06 -10.91
CA SER A 382 6.02 8.76 -12.19
C SER A 382 7.10 9.83 -12.10
N ILE A 383 7.72 10.14 -13.23
CA ILE A 383 8.75 11.18 -13.36
C ILE A 383 8.19 12.35 -14.16
N LEU A 384 8.47 13.56 -13.72
CA LEU A 384 8.18 14.77 -14.47
C LEU A 384 9.46 15.59 -14.58
N ARG A 385 10.07 15.64 -15.76
CA ARG A 385 11.36 16.31 -16.00
C ARG A 385 11.44 16.99 -17.36
N GLY A 386 12.39 17.90 -17.48
CA GLY A 386 12.70 18.57 -18.74
C GLY A 386 13.52 17.71 -19.70
N THR A 387 13.56 18.14 -20.96
CA THR A 387 14.41 17.52 -21.99
C THR A 387 15.90 17.81 -21.76
N ASP A 388 16.22 18.94 -21.12
CA ASP A 388 17.58 19.29 -20.69
C ASP A 388 17.52 20.35 -19.58
N SER A 389 18.65 20.63 -18.95
CA SER A 389 18.76 21.58 -17.85
C SER A 389 18.41 23.02 -18.25
N ALA A 390 18.61 23.42 -19.50
CA ALA A 390 18.34 24.78 -19.96
C ALA A 390 16.84 25.04 -20.16
N ARG A 391 16.08 24.00 -20.54
CA ARG A 391 14.63 24.08 -20.82
C ARG A 391 13.77 23.55 -19.68
N GLN A 392 14.36 22.85 -18.71
CA GLN A 392 13.66 22.13 -17.66
C GLN A 392 12.61 22.98 -16.94
N ASP A 393 12.99 24.11 -16.37
CA ASP A 393 12.07 24.90 -15.55
C ASP A 393 10.86 25.42 -16.36
N ALA A 394 11.09 25.82 -17.62
CA ALA A 394 10.03 26.28 -18.51
C ALA A 394 9.08 25.13 -18.91
N GLN A 395 9.62 23.96 -19.23
CA GLN A 395 8.84 22.78 -19.60
C GLN A 395 8.07 22.20 -18.42
N LEU A 396 8.70 22.13 -17.24
CA LEU A 396 8.05 21.72 -15.99
C LEU A 396 6.90 22.65 -15.64
N ARG A 397 7.11 23.97 -15.71
CA ARG A 397 6.05 24.96 -15.50
C ARG A 397 4.86 24.71 -16.43
N ALA A 398 5.12 24.61 -17.74
CA ALA A 398 4.07 24.39 -18.73
C ALA A 398 3.31 23.07 -18.46
N LYS A 399 4.01 22.00 -18.10
CA LYS A 399 3.37 20.71 -17.82
C LYS A 399 2.59 20.70 -16.51
N LEU A 400 3.09 21.33 -15.45
CA LEU A 400 2.36 21.51 -14.20
C LEU A 400 1.08 22.33 -14.41
N GLU A 401 1.14 23.41 -15.19
CA GLU A 401 -0.05 24.20 -15.56
C GLU A 401 -1.06 23.34 -16.33
N GLN A 402 -0.59 22.48 -17.23
CA GLN A 402 -1.45 21.55 -17.96
C GLN A 402 -2.11 20.51 -17.04
N MET A 403 -1.38 19.93 -16.09
CA MET A 403 -1.92 19.00 -15.08
C MET A 403 -2.94 19.68 -14.17
N ILE A 404 -2.64 20.91 -13.71
CA ILE A 404 -3.58 21.71 -12.91
C ILE A 404 -4.87 21.97 -13.71
N ALA A 405 -4.74 22.33 -14.99
CA ALA A 405 -5.89 22.56 -15.85
C ALA A 405 -6.73 21.29 -16.01
N TYR A 406 -6.09 20.12 -16.16
CA TYR A 406 -6.78 18.83 -16.21
C TYR A 406 -7.58 18.55 -14.94
N HIS A 407 -6.95 18.63 -13.75
CA HIS A 407 -7.62 18.31 -12.48
C HIS A 407 -8.65 19.34 -12.03
N ARG A 408 -8.59 20.58 -12.54
CA ARG A 408 -9.66 21.57 -12.34
C ARG A 408 -10.85 21.36 -13.26
N ALA A 409 -10.64 20.73 -14.41
CA ALA A 409 -11.68 20.56 -15.40
C ALA A 409 -12.75 19.60 -14.84
N ALA A 410 -14.03 19.96 -15.00
CA ALA A 410 -15.09 18.99 -14.76
C ALA A 410 -14.87 17.77 -15.68
N ASP A 411 -15.29 16.59 -15.25
CA ASP A 411 -15.17 15.36 -16.05
C ASP A 411 -15.71 15.50 -17.49
N ALA A 412 -16.69 16.39 -17.72
CA ALA A 412 -17.20 16.75 -19.05
C ALA A 412 -16.19 17.51 -19.95
N ALA A 413 -15.24 18.26 -19.38
CA ALA A 413 -14.18 18.95 -20.11
C ALA A 413 -13.04 18.00 -20.55
N ASN A 414 -12.94 16.81 -19.94
CA ASN A 414 -12.08 15.72 -20.41
C ASN A 414 -12.58 15.09 -21.73
N ALA A 415 -13.75 15.50 -22.24
CA ALA A 415 -14.28 15.09 -23.54
C ALA A 415 -13.53 15.67 -24.75
N ARG A 416 -12.53 16.55 -24.55
CA ARG A 416 -11.70 17.06 -25.66
C ARG A 416 -10.91 15.95 -26.37
N TRP A 417 -10.58 14.89 -25.64
CA TRP A 417 -9.97 13.69 -26.22
C TRP A 417 -11.05 12.74 -26.70
N LYS A 418 -10.85 12.24 -27.93
CA LYS A 418 -11.76 11.27 -28.51
C LYS A 418 -11.55 9.94 -27.81
N PRO A 419 -12.62 9.21 -27.47
CA PRO A 419 -12.52 7.83 -27.01
C PRO A 419 -12.02 6.95 -28.15
N ALA A 420 -10.72 7.03 -28.44
CA ALA A 420 -10.08 6.42 -29.57
C ALA A 420 -8.72 5.86 -29.15
N TYR A 421 -8.47 4.63 -29.54
CA TYR A 421 -7.23 3.91 -29.33
C TYR A 421 -6.64 3.50 -30.68
N SER A 422 -5.35 3.79 -30.90
CA SER A 422 -4.61 3.24 -32.02
C SER A 422 -3.38 2.49 -31.53
N HIS A 423 -3.18 1.29 -32.05
CA HIS A 423 -1.98 0.50 -31.84
C HIS A 423 -1.30 0.23 -33.17
N VAL A 424 -0.01 0.55 -33.23
CA VAL A 424 0.84 0.29 -34.40
C VAL A 424 1.89 -0.76 -34.03
N GLU A 425 1.77 -1.93 -34.63
CA GLU A 425 2.77 -2.99 -34.61
C GLU A 425 3.76 -2.72 -35.74
N ALA A 426 4.91 -2.17 -35.36
CA ALA A 426 5.96 -1.60 -36.20
C ALA A 426 7.23 -2.45 -36.25
N LEU A 427 7.18 -3.71 -35.82
CA LEU A 427 8.26 -4.70 -35.94
C LEU A 427 8.13 -5.53 -37.24
N TRP A 428 9.26 -5.87 -37.88
CA TRP A 428 9.27 -6.71 -39.08
C TRP A 428 9.19 -8.21 -38.77
N LEU A 429 9.74 -8.65 -37.63
CA LEU A 429 9.63 -10.03 -37.13
C LEU A 429 8.20 -10.32 -36.71
N ARG A 430 7.42 -10.96 -37.59
CA ARG A 430 6.41 -11.90 -37.10
C ARG A 430 7.15 -13.01 -36.40
N ILE A 431 7.23 -12.95 -35.09
CA ILE A 431 7.35 -14.20 -34.34
C ILE A 431 5.99 -14.87 -34.59
N ASP A 432 5.97 -15.88 -35.48
CA ASP A 432 4.80 -16.67 -35.91
C ASP A 432 4.17 -17.49 -34.76
N PHE A 433 4.08 -16.95 -33.55
CA PHE A 433 3.02 -17.36 -32.65
C PHE A 433 1.73 -16.83 -33.27
N GLU A 434 0.72 -17.69 -33.42
CA GLU A 434 -0.66 -17.30 -33.68
C GLU A 434 -1.14 -16.39 -32.54
N ARG A 435 -0.72 -15.13 -32.55
CA ARG A 435 -1.11 -14.17 -31.53
C ARG A 435 -2.51 -13.69 -31.90
N PRO A 436 -3.48 -13.77 -30.95
CA PRO A 436 -4.81 -13.25 -31.20
C PRO A 436 -4.69 -11.81 -31.66
N ASP A 437 -5.53 -11.42 -32.63
CA ASP A 437 -5.69 -10.02 -33.01
C ASP A 437 -5.88 -9.19 -31.72
N PRO A 438 -5.01 -8.22 -31.40
CA PRO A 438 -5.16 -7.37 -30.23
C PRO A 438 -6.55 -6.72 -30.15
N LEU A 439 -7.24 -6.52 -31.29
CA LEU A 439 -8.63 -6.08 -31.33
C LEU A 439 -9.57 -7.00 -30.53
N SER A 440 -9.32 -8.31 -30.53
CA SER A 440 -10.10 -9.29 -29.76
C SER A 440 -9.98 -9.10 -28.25
N TRP A 441 -8.91 -8.47 -27.76
CA TRP A 441 -8.80 -8.13 -26.34
C TRP A 441 -9.73 -6.96 -25.95
N TRP A 442 -10.18 -6.19 -26.94
CA TRP A 442 -11.05 -5.03 -26.77
C TRP A 442 -12.52 -5.34 -27.02
N THR A 443 -12.85 -6.43 -27.72
CA THR A 443 -14.24 -6.75 -28.09
C THR A 443 -15.14 -7.01 -26.89
N ASP A 444 -14.57 -7.47 -25.77
CA ASP A 444 -15.31 -7.76 -24.54
C ASP A 444 -15.27 -6.61 -23.51
N VAL A 445 -14.61 -5.50 -23.84
CA VAL A 445 -14.43 -4.35 -22.93
C VAL A 445 -15.23 -3.15 -23.45
N PRO A 446 -16.16 -2.57 -22.65
CA PRO A 446 -16.99 -1.45 -23.09
C PRO A 446 -16.25 -0.10 -23.21
N LEU A 447 -14.91 -0.09 -23.17
CA LEU A 447 -14.12 1.16 -23.16
C LEU A 447 -14.09 1.85 -24.53
N TYR A 448 -14.03 1.06 -25.60
CA TYR A 448 -14.02 1.53 -26.98
C TYR A 448 -15.00 0.70 -27.81
N GLY A 449 -15.82 1.37 -28.63
CA GLY A 449 -16.64 0.72 -29.65
C GLY A 449 -15.78 0.20 -30.81
N ALA A 450 -16.34 -0.68 -31.63
CA ALA A 450 -15.62 -1.30 -32.76
C ALA A 450 -14.98 -0.29 -33.74
N GLY A 451 -15.55 0.91 -33.89
CA GLY A 451 -14.98 1.99 -34.74
C GLY A 451 -14.02 2.94 -34.02
N GLN A 452 -13.76 2.72 -32.73
CA GLN A 452 -12.90 3.55 -31.89
C GLN A 452 -11.52 2.93 -31.67
N VAL A 453 -11.32 1.68 -32.08
CA VAL A 453 -10.03 1.00 -32.03
C VAL A 453 -9.46 0.85 -33.43
N SER A 454 -8.19 1.20 -33.59
CA SER A 454 -7.41 0.96 -34.80
C SER A 454 -6.20 0.11 -34.45
N TYR A 455 -5.99 -0.97 -35.19
CA TYR A 455 -4.80 -1.82 -35.09
C TYR A 455 -4.17 -1.94 -36.47
N LEU A 456 -2.88 -1.61 -36.55
CA LEU A 456 -2.11 -1.71 -37.79
C LEU A 456 -0.87 -2.59 -37.58
N ASN A 457 -0.81 -3.72 -38.27
CA ASN A 457 0.32 -4.66 -38.23
C ASN A 457 0.87 -5.02 -39.61
N SER A 458 0.48 -4.31 -40.66
CA SER A 458 0.87 -4.54 -42.04
C SER A 458 1.22 -3.23 -42.73
N GLY A 459 1.76 -3.32 -43.95
CA GLY A 459 2.24 -2.16 -44.71
C GLY A 459 3.71 -1.84 -44.47
N THR A 460 4.21 -0.84 -45.20
CA THR A 460 5.60 -0.38 -45.15
C THR A 460 5.92 0.34 -43.84
N GLY A 461 7.21 0.47 -43.50
CA GLY A 461 7.65 1.23 -42.33
C GLY A 461 7.10 2.67 -42.35
N ALA A 462 7.05 3.28 -43.54
CA ALA A 462 6.47 4.61 -43.74
C ALA A 462 4.96 4.67 -43.45
N GLN A 463 4.20 3.66 -43.87
CA GLN A 463 2.76 3.57 -43.60
C GLN A 463 2.50 3.40 -42.10
N ARG A 464 3.28 2.55 -41.44
CA ARG A 464 3.18 2.30 -40.00
C ARG A 464 3.50 3.55 -39.18
N LEU A 465 4.62 4.22 -39.48
CA LEU A 465 4.97 5.48 -38.84
C LEU A 465 3.93 6.58 -39.12
N GLY A 466 3.42 6.65 -40.35
CA GLY A 466 2.35 7.58 -40.72
C GLY A 466 1.08 7.39 -39.88
N SER A 467 0.69 6.15 -39.63
CA SER A 467 -0.45 5.81 -38.75
C SER A 467 -0.21 6.26 -37.31
N PHE A 468 0.99 6.03 -36.78
CA PHE A 468 1.34 6.48 -35.43
C PHE A 468 1.29 8.01 -35.31
N ARG A 469 1.86 8.74 -36.26
CA ARG A 469 1.79 10.22 -36.30
C ARG A 469 0.35 10.71 -36.38
N ALA A 470 -0.47 10.09 -37.23
CA ALA A 470 -1.88 10.43 -37.33
C ALA A 470 -2.62 10.23 -36.00
N CYS A 471 -2.31 9.17 -35.24
CA CYS A 471 -2.85 8.99 -33.90
C CYS A 471 -2.45 10.14 -32.98
N LEU A 472 -1.15 10.47 -32.91
CA LEU A 472 -0.63 11.55 -32.07
C LEU A 472 -1.33 12.88 -32.34
N GLU A 473 -1.71 13.16 -33.58
CA GLU A 473 -2.37 14.40 -34.01
C GLU A 473 -3.90 14.42 -33.79
N SER A 474 -4.53 13.26 -33.55
CA SER A 474 -5.98 13.07 -33.67
C SER A 474 -6.82 13.41 -32.42
N ASN A 475 -6.22 14.02 -31.40
CA ASN A 475 -6.79 14.10 -30.03
C ASN A 475 -7.18 12.70 -29.49
N ALA A 476 -6.52 11.64 -29.93
CA ALA A 476 -6.79 10.30 -29.41
C ALA A 476 -6.56 10.24 -27.91
N GLU A 477 -7.35 9.42 -27.23
CA GLU A 477 -7.14 9.16 -25.83
C GLU A 477 -5.89 8.31 -25.59
N MET A 478 -5.59 7.39 -26.50
CA MET A 478 -4.40 6.56 -26.41
C MET A 478 -3.80 6.25 -27.78
N CYS A 479 -2.47 6.38 -27.85
CA CYS A 479 -1.66 5.89 -28.97
C CYS A 479 -0.62 4.90 -28.43
N SER A 480 -0.54 3.71 -29.02
CA SER A 480 0.51 2.72 -28.73
C SER A 480 1.39 2.50 -29.96
N PHE A 481 2.69 2.42 -29.73
CA PHE A 481 3.68 2.09 -30.74
C PHE A 481 4.55 0.95 -30.23
N ASN A 482 4.54 -0.18 -30.95
CA ASN A 482 5.41 -1.32 -30.69
C ASN A 482 6.41 -1.46 -31.83
N GLY A 483 7.67 -1.16 -31.58
CA GLY A 483 8.69 -1.09 -32.61
C GLY A 483 10.08 -1.01 -32.01
N HIS A 484 11.11 -0.99 -32.84
CA HIS A 484 12.46 -0.73 -32.34
C HIS A 484 12.58 0.72 -31.84
N GLY A 485 13.53 0.94 -30.95
CA GLY A 485 13.84 2.27 -30.47
C GLY A 485 15.16 2.33 -29.74
N ASN A 486 15.53 3.55 -29.40
CA ASN A 486 16.57 3.83 -28.45
C ASN A 486 16.18 5.11 -27.69
N ARG A 487 17.10 5.65 -26.88
CA ARG A 487 16.86 6.86 -26.13
C ARG A 487 16.40 8.05 -26.97
N GLY A 488 16.83 8.21 -28.22
CA GLY A 488 16.56 9.38 -29.05
C GLY A 488 15.55 9.20 -30.19
N LEU A 489 15.09 7.98 -30.47
CA LEU A 489 14.20 7.70 -31.61
C LEU A 489 13.39 6.41 -31.43
N VAL A 490 12.33 6.31 -32.20
CA VAL A 490 11.66 5.04 -32.52
C VAL A 490 11.84 4.71 -34.00
N VAL A 491 11.78 3.43 -34.38
CA VAL A 491 11.88 2.97 -35.76
C VAL A 491 10.65 2.14 -36.09
N ALA A 492 10.00 2.50 -37.19
CA ALA A 492 8.95 1.68 -37.79
C ALA A 492 9.51 0.89 -38.95
N GLU A 493 9.31 -0.41 -38.94
CA GLU A 493 9.80 -1.30 -39.98
C GLU A 493 8.64 -1.85 -40.81
N GLY A 494 8.86 -2.06 -42.10
CA GLY A 494 7.96 -2.82 -42.96
C GLY A 494 8.40 -4.28 -43.15
N PRO A 495 7.65 -5.07 -43.91
CA PRO A 495 8.01 -6.46 -44.19
C PRO A 495 9.33 -6.57 -44.94
N ASP A 496 10.22 -7.46 -44.49
CA ASP A 496 11.48 -7.75 -45.17
C ASP A 496 11.40 -9.07 -45.98
N PRO A 497 11.65 -9.04 -47.31
CA PRO A 497 11.74 -10.26 -48.12
C PRO A 497 12.91 -11.20 -47.77
N THR A 498 13.95 -10.73 -47.07
CA THR A 498 15.19 -11.46 -46.76
C THR A 498 15.18 -12.23 -45.43
N ARG A 499 14.21 -11.96 -44.54
CA ARG A 499 14.10 -12.54 -43.19
C ARG A 499 15.33 -12.33 -42.28
N GLU A 500 16.16 -11.32 -42.53
CA GLU A 500 17.28 -10.94 -41.65
C GLU A 500 16.82 -10.10 -40.46
N PHE A 501 17.51 -10.15 -39.30
CA PHE A 501 17.15 -9.53 -38.00
C PHE A 501 16.68 -8.05 -38.02
N TYR A 502 16.91 -7.32 -39.12
CA TYR A 502 16.45 -5.95 -39.34
C TYR A 502 15.85 -5.78 -40.73
N SER A 503 14.76 -5.02 -40.83
CA SER A 503 14.11 -4.77 -42.11
C SER A 503 14.88 -3.76 -42.96
N SER A 504 15.06 -4.08 -44.23
CA SER A 504 15.48 -3.14 -45.27
C SER A 504 14.49 -1.97 -45.48
N ASP A 505 13.24 -2.10 -45.04
CA ASP A 505 12.25 -1.02 -44.97
C ASP A 505 12.14 -0.45 -43.54
N SER A 506 13.18 0.23 -43.09
CA SER A 506 13.25 0.87 -41.77
C SER A 506 13.09 2.39 -41.87
N VAL A 507 12.10 2.94 -41.16
CA VAL A 507 11.82 4.38 -41.13
C VAL A 507 12.00 4.93 -39.72
N PRO A 508 13.09 5.68 -39.44
CA PRO A 508 13.33 6.27 -38.13
C PRO A 508 12.42 7.49 -37.88
N PHE A 509 12.08 7.70 -36.61
CA PHE A 509 11.40 8.90 -36.12
C PHE A 509 12.17 9.45 -34.92
N PRO A 510 13.10 10.40 -35.15
CA PRO A 510 13.90 10.97 -34.09
C PRO A 510 13.13 11.99 -33.25
N ALA A 511 13.52 12.14 -31.99
CA ALA A 511 12.92 13.08 -31.04
C ALA A 511 12.96 14.53 -31.54
N SER A 512 13.95 14.88 -32.38
CA SER A 512 14.06 16.20 -33.01
C SER A 512 12.87 16.55 -33.91
N GLU A 513 12.17 15.55 -34.45
CA GLU A 513 10.99 15.77 -35.29
C GLU A 513 9.70 15.95 -34.46
N LEU A 514 9.71 15.61 -33.17
CA LEU A 514 8.54 15.79 -32.29
C LEU A 514 8.16 17.26 -32.13
N GLY A 515 9.13 18.17 -32.20
CA GLY A 515 8.88 19.62 -32.16
C GLY A 515 8.14 20.15 -33.40
N ALA A 516 8.15 19.40 -34.51
CA ALA A 516 7.37 19.70 -35.71
C ALA A 516 6.01 18.98 -35.72
N SER A 517 5.80 18.00 -34.82
CA SER A 517 4.55 17.24 -34.70
C SER A 517 3.60 17.91 -33.69
N THR A 518 2.30 17.92 -33.98
CA THR A 518 1.31 18.39 -33.01
C THR A 518 0.84 17.21 -32.17
N ILE A 519 1.50 16.95 -31.05
CA ILE A 519 1.12 15.85 -30.15
C ILE A 519 -0.11 16.27 -29.34
N ARG A 520 -1.26 15.69 -29.65
CA ARG A 520 -2.54 15.93 -28.97
C ARG A 520 -3.11 14.72 -28.24
N ALA A 521 -2.48 13.56 -28.39
CA ALA A 521 -2.87 12.36 -27.68
C ALA A 521 -2.83 12.58 -26.15
N LYS A 522 -3.77 11.99 -25.41
CA LYS A 522 -3.78 12.10 -23.93
C LYS A 522 -2.67 11.27 -23.29
N PHE A 523 -2.61 9.99 -23.68
CA PHE A 523 -1.66 9.00 -23.21
C PHE A 523 -0.93 8.38 -24.40
N VAL A 524 0.39 8.19 -24.27
CA VAL A 524 1.20 7.50 -25.28
C VAL A 524 1.96 6.34 -24.65
N ASN A 525 1.81 5.16 -25.22
CA ASN A 525 2.53 3.96 -24.83
C ASN A 525 3.61 3.64 -25.87
N LEU A 526 4.87 3.58 -25.42
CA LEU A 526 6.02 3.31 -26.26
C LEU A 526 6.63 1.96 -25.87
N GLN A 527 6.25 0.92 -26.59
CA GLN A 527 6.85 -0.41 -26.48
C GLN A 527 8.10 -0.48 -27.37
N SER A 528 9.09 0.32 -27.00
CA SER A 528 10.35 0.43 -27.74
C SER A 528 11.51 0.63 -26.76
N CYS A 529 12.62 -0.05 -27.01
CA CYS A 529 13.80 -0.05 -26.17
C CYS A 529 14.25 1.36 -25.78
N SER A 530 14.53 1.57 -24.50
CA SER A 530 15.19 2.76 -23.95
C SER A 530 14.53 4.11 -24.25
N THR A 531 13.32 4.16 -24.80
CA THR A 531 12.61 5.42 -25.11
C THR A 531 12.31 6.26 -23.87
N GLN A 532 12.29 5.62 -22.70
CA GLN A 532 12.17 6.24 -21.38
C GLN A 532 13.49 6.23 -20.60
N ASN A 533 14.66 6.09 -21.24
CA ASN A 533 15.93 6.36 -20.56
C ASN A 533 16.08 7.87 -20.34
N PHE A 534 15.36 8.37 -19.36
CA PHE A 534 15.22 9.78 -19.10
C PHE A 534 16.44 10.39 -18.41
N LEU A 535 17.39 9.58 -17.93
CA LEU A 535 18.67 10.07 -17.42
C LEU A 535 19.48 10.81 -18.50
N GLN A 536 19.18 10.53 -19.76
CA GLN A 536 19.83 11.15 -20.91
C GLN A 536 19.01 12.36 -21.39
N PRO A 537 19.64 13.53 -21.62
CA PRO A 537 18.98 14.67 -22.22
C PRO A 537 18.37 14.32 -23.58
N GLY A 538 17.18 14.84 -23.84
CA GLY A 538 16.48 14.66 -25.12
C GLY A 538 15.93 13.25 -25.34
N SER A 539 15.72 12.46 -24.28
CA SER A 539 15.08 11.16 -24.44
C SER A 539 13.74 11.29 -25.19
N PHE A 540 13.38 10.31 -26.01
CA PHE A 540 12.22 10.38 -26.90
C PHE A 540 10.92 10.53 -26.10
N GLY A 541 10.75 9.75 -25.04
CA GLY A 541 9.59 9.83 -24.14
C GLY A 541 9.50 11.17 -23.40
N THR A 542 10.63 11.68 -22.87
CA THR A 542 10.67 12.99 -22.22
C THR A 542 10.35 14.12 -23.20
N THR A 543 10.90 14.05 -24.41
CA THR A 543 10.65 15.05 -25.47
C THR A 543 9.18 15.03 -25.88
N MET A 544 8.60 13.85 -26.08
CA MET A 544 7.20 13.67 -26.41
C MET A 544 6.26 14.27 -25.36
N LEU A 545 6.55 14.04 -24.07
CA LEU A 545 5.80 14.66 -22.99
C LEU A 545 5.99 16.19 -22.98
N ALA A 546 7.22 16.67 -23.13
CA ALA A 546 7.55 18.09 -22.99
C ALA A 546 7.07 18.98 -24.15
N THR A 547 6.94 18.44 -25.38
CA THR A 547 6.58 19.23 -26.57
C THR A 547 5.09 19.19 -26.93
N GLY A 548 4.27 18.43 -26.20
CA GLY A 548 2.90 18.11 -26.58
C GLY A 548 1.85 18.30 -25.48
N ASP A 549 0.59 18.05 -25.86
CA ASP A 549 -0.55 17.97 -24.94
C ASP A 549 -0.68 16.60 -24.26
N ALA A 550 0.27 15.68 -24.49
CA ALA A 550 0.32 14.43 -23.74
C ALA A 550 0.42 14.72 -22.23
N LEU A 551 -0.41 14.03 -21.45
CA LEU A 551 -0.40 14.10 -20.00
C LEU A 551 0.43 12.99 -19.38
N LEU A 552 0.53 11.85 -20.06
CA LEU A 552 1.27 10.68 -19.59
C LEU A 552 1.92 9.98 -20.78
N VAL A 553 3.19 9.59 -20.62
CA VAL A 553 3.91 8.74 -21.55
C VAL A 553 4.47 7.55 -20.78
N MET A 554 4.28 6.34 -21.30
CA MET A 554 4.85 5.11 -20.77
C MET A 554 5.83 4.50 -21.77
N GLY A 555 6.84 3.79 -21.29
CA GLY A 555 7.72 3.00 -22.15
C GLY A 555 8.92 2.44 -21.39
N ALA A 556 9.84 1.81 -22.11
CA ALA A 556 10.98 1.13 -21.50
C ALA A 556 12.17 2.05 -21.18
N THR A 557 12.75 1.88 -19.99
CA THR A 557 13.97 2.57 -19.56
C THR A 557 15.26 1.92 -20.08
N ALA A 558 15.22 0.62 -20.35
CA ALA A 558 16.34 -0.18 -20.84
C ALA A 558 15.99 -0.89 -22.16
N VAL A 559 16.90 -1.71 -22.69
CA VAL A 559 16.56 -2.64 -23.77
C VAL A 559 15.52 -3.64 -23.29
N VAL A 560 14.47 -3.83 -24.10
CA VAL A 560 13.38 -4.76 -23.82
C VAL A 560 13.18 -5.68 -25.00
N PHE A 561 13.04 -6.96 -24.72
CA PHE A 561 12.51 -7.92 -25.68
C PHE A 561 10.99 -7.90 -25.52
N SER A 562 10.32 -6.87 -26.04
CA SER A 562 8.85 -6.83 -25.96
C SER A 562 8.25 -7.86 -26.91
N SER A 563 7.49 -8.79 -26.35
CA SER A 563 6.38 -9.41 -27.06
C SER A 563 5.12 -8.56 -26.84
N THR A 564 4.18 -8.61 -27.78
CA THR A 564 2.83 -8.04 -27.64
C THR A 564 2.09 -8.57 -26.39
N ASP A 565 2.64 -9.55 -25.67
CA ASP A 565 2.13 -10.05 -24.40
C ASP A 565 2.26 -9.03 -23.26
N ALA A 566 3.22 -8.09 -23.32
CA ALA A 566 3.28 -6.99 -22.37
C ALA A 566 2.09 -6.03 -22.54
N ASP A 567 1.71 -5.75 -23.79
CA ASP A 567 0.49 -4.99 -24.09
C ASP A 567 -0.75 -5.82 -23.74
N LYS A 568 -0.79 -7.13 -24.00
CA LYS A 568 -1.88 -8.00 -23.55
C LYS A 568 -2.04 -8.01 -22.03
N GLY A 569 -0.95 -8.15 -21.27
CA GLY A 569 -0.96 -8.13 -19.81
C GLY A 569 -1.43 -6.78 -19.27
N TYR A 570 -0.96 -5.69 -19.88
CA TYR A 570 -1.49 -4.35 -19.63
C TYR A 570 -2.98 -4.28 -19.96
N VAL A 571 -3.39 -4.90 -21.08
CA VAL A 571 -4.76 -4.84 -21.57
C VAL A 571 -5.74 -5.55 -20.64
N GLU A 572 -5.41 -6.78 -20.29
CA GLU A 572 -6.23 -7.65 -19.48
C GLU A 572 -6.29 -7.17 -18.02
N SER A 573 -5.21 -6.59 -17.50
CA SER A 573 -5.08 -6.25 -16.08
C SER A 573 -5.43 -4.81 -15.71
N MET A 574 -5.45 -3.87 -16.66
CA MET A 574 -5.65 -2.44 -16.34
C MET A 574 -6.86 -1.81 -17.00
N TYR A 575 -7.19 -2.18 -18.25
CA TYR A 575 -8.25 -1.43 -18.95
C TYR A 575 -9.63 -1.62 -18.36
N GLN A 576 -9.89 -2.71 -17.65
CA GLN A 576 -11.14 -2.82 -16.91
C GLN A 576 -11.23 -1.72 -15.85
N SER A 577 -10.24 -1.61 -14.97
CA SER A 577 -10.21 -0.55 -13.95
C SER A 577 -10.32 0.84 -14.59
N LEU A 578 -9.56 1.10 -15.66
CA LEU A 578 -9.60 2.40 -16.36
C LEU A 578 -10.95 2.67 -17.03
N SER A 579 -11.65 1.64 -17.51
CA SER A 579 -12.99 1.79 -18.11
C SER A 579 -14.06 2.23 -17.13
N TYR A 580 -13.81 2.04 -15.84
CA TYR A 580 -14.71 2.41 -14.74
C TYR A 580 -14.26 3.69 -14.02
N GLY A 581 -13.38 4.47 -14.64
CA GLY A 581 -12.97 5.78 -14.15
C GLY A 581 -11.82 5.73 -13.14
N ALA A 582 -11.13 4.60 -12.99
CA ALA A 582 -9.87 4.55 -12.26
C ALA A 582 -8.79 5.36 -13.00
N THR A 583 -7.84 5.85 -12.22
CA THR A 583 -6.61 6.48 -12.71
C THR A 583 -5.59 5.45 -13.19
N PHE A 584 -4.61 5.88 -13.98
CA PHE A 584 -3.48 5.01 -14.35
C PHE A 584 -2.71 4.52 -13.11
N ALA A 585 -2.54 5.38 -12.11
CA ALA A 585 -1.89 5.04 -10.85
C ALA A 585 -2.63 3.90 -10.13
N GLU A 586 -3.95 4.01 -9.98
CA GLU A 586 -4.76 2.96 -9.36
C GLU A 586 -4.70 1.65 -10.16
N ALA A 587 -4.70 1.74 -11.49
CA ALA A 587 -4.61 0.56 -12.36
C ALA A 587 -3.23 -0.11 -12.31
N LEU A 588 -2.13 0.65 -12.23
CA LEU A 588 -0.74 0.18 -12.24
C LEU A 588 -0.20 -0.26 -10.89
N THR A 589 -0.80 0.19 -9.80
CA THR A 589 -0.37 -0.14 -8.43
C THR A 589 -0.26 -1.65 -8.27
N GLY A 590 0.87 -2.15 -7.76
CA GLY A 590 1.14 -3.58 -7.55
C GLY A 590 1.32 -4.46 -8.81
N LYS A 591 1.39 -3.89 -10.02
CA LYS A 591 1.33 -4.65 -11.29
C LYS A 591 2.40 -4.36 -12.30
N MET A 592 3.43 -3.61 -11.94
CA MET A 592 4.52 -3.34 -12.87
C MET A 592 5.46 -4.54 -12.93
N ASN A 593 4.91 -5.66 -13.41
CA ASN A 593 5.63 -6.83 -13.88
C ASN A 593 6.16 -6.53 -15.29
N GLY A 594 7.30 -7.11 -15.62
CA GLY A 594 7.95 -6.89 -16.92
C GLY A 594 9.13 -5.95 -16.81
N PRO A 595 9.83 -5.72 -17.93
CA PRO A 595 11.04 -4.90 -17.97
C PRO A 595 10.74 -3.50 -17.42
N ALA A 596 11.78 -2.79 -16.99
CA ALA A 596 11.70 -1.47 -16.34
C ALA A 596 10.93 -0.42 -17.19
N LEU A 597 9.60 -0.51 -17.20
CA LEU A 597 8.70 0.44 -17.80
C LEU A 597 8.61 1.63 -16.87
N SER A 598 8.83 2.83 -17.38
CA SER A 598 8.69 4.07 -16.63
C SER A 598 7.48 4.85 -17.10
N LEU A 599 6.86 5.53 -16.15
CA LEU A 599 5.83 6.53 -16.38
C LEU A 599 6.50 7.90 -16.35
N GLN A 600 6.18 8.74 -17.34
CA GLN A 600 6.51 10.16 -17.32
C GLN A 600 5.24 11.00 -17.45
N GLY A 601 5.07 11.97 -16.54
CA GLY A 601 3.91 12.86 -16.49
C GLY A 601 2.96 12.53 -15.35
N ASP A 602 1.66 12.61 -15.62
CA ASP A 602 0.61 12.51 -14.61
C ASP A 602 -0.06 11.12 -14.60
N PRO A 603 0.27 10.26 -13.63
CA PRO A 603 -0.35 8.94 -13.54
C PRO A 603 -1.76 9.00 -12.92
N PHE A 604 -2.21 10.15 -12.40
CA PHE A 604 -3.52 10.28 -11.75
C PHE A 604 -4.62 10.77 -12.71
N ILE A 605 -4.35 10.76 -14.02
CA ILE A 605 -5.37 10.96 -15.04
C ILE A 605 -6.21 9.70 -15.21
N THR A 606 -7.45 9.84 -15.68
CA THR A 606 -8.37 8.72 -15.95
C THR A 606 -8.56 8.56 -17.46
N HIS A 607 -9.02 7.40 -17.93
CA HIS A 607 -9.53 7.29 -19.31
C HIS A 607 -10.92 7.94 -19.43
N ARG A 608 -11.85 7.46 -18.61
CA ARG A 608 -13.24 7.92 -18.60
C ARG A 608 -13.54 8.76 -17.36
N ALA A 609 -14.54 9.62 -17.49
CA ALA A 609 -15.23 10.18 -16.35
C ALA A 609 -15.83 9.06 -15.48
N LYS A 610 -16.00 9.32 -14.18
CA LYS A 610 -16.77 8.40 -13.35
C LYS A 610 -18.22 8.36 -13.89
N PRO A 611 -18.80 7.18 -14.18
CA PRO A 611 -20.15 7.13 -14.71
C PRO A 611 -21.15 7.76 -13.70
N GLY A 612 -21.96 8.71 -14.17
CA GLY A 612 -22.88 9.51 -13.33
C GLY A 612 -24.28 8.91 -13.13
N GLY A 613 -24.47 7.61 -13.40
CA GLY A 613 -25.78 6.94 -13.39
C GLY A 613 -25.86 5.80 -12.36
N ALA A 614 -26.82 4.88 -12.56
CA ALA A 614 -26.94 3.64 -11.80
C ALA A 614 -25.58 2.93 -11.74
N GLN A 615 -25.10 2.64 -10.53
CA GLN A 615 -23.81 1.97 -10.31
C GLN A 615 -24.03 0.56 -9.78
N PRO A 616 -23.20 -0.41 -10.20
CA PRO A 616 -23.09 -1.68 -9.53
C PRO A 616 -22.42 -1.50 -8.17
N LYS A 617 -22.56 -2.49 -7.30
CA LYS A 617 -21.91 -2.47 -5.99
C LYS A 617 -21.35 -3.85 -5.67
N LEU A 618 -20.08 -3.97 -5.32
CA LEU A 618 -19.41 -5.24 -5.05
C LEU A 618 -19.45 -5.53 -3.55
N VAL A 619 -20.30 -6.46 -3.11
CA VAL A 619 -20.30 -6.91 -1.72
C VAL A 619 -19.81 -8.35 -1.64
N ILE A 620 -18.74 -8.60 -0.90
CA ILE A 620 -18.14 -9.92 -0.68
C ILE A 620 -18.36 -10.33 0.78
N ASP A 621 -18.98 -11.48 1.01
CA ASP A 621 -19.29 -12.01 2.35
C ASP A 621 -20.01 -10.96 3.24
N GLY A 622 -20.94 -10.20 2.67
CA GLY A 622 -21.70 -9.15 3.36
C GLY A 622 -20.91 -7.85 3.63
N LYS A 623 -19.71 -7.71 3.07
CA LYS A 623 -18.85 -6.53 3.21
C LYS A 623 -18.64 -5.82 1.88
N HIS A 624 -18.84 -4.51 1.87
CA HIS A 624 -18.43 -3.63 0.77
C HIS A 624 -17.06 -3.02 1.07
N PHE A 625 -16.15 -3.02 0.10
CA PHE A 625 -14.77 -2.58 0.31
C PHE A 625 -14.51 -1.28 -0.46
N ASN A 626 -14.48 -0.17 0.26
CA ASN A 626 -14.35 1.16 -0.35
C ASN A 626 -12.89 1.60 -0.58
N ALA A 627 -12.00 0.73 -1.03
CA ALA A 627 -10.58 1.08 -1.18
C ALA A 627 -9.95 0.50 -2.45
N HIS A 628 -8.99 1.24 -3.02
CA HIS A 628 -8.23 0.85 -4.22
C HIS A 628 -6.74 0.77 -3.97
N PRO A 629 -6.10 -0.37 -4.29
CA PRO A 629 -6.67 -1.72 -4.34
C PRO A 629 -7.06 -2.23 -2.94
N THR A 630 -8.14 -2.99 -2.84
CA THR A 630 -8.48 -3.69 -1.58
C THR A 630 -7.73 -5.01 -1.50
N ILE A 631 -7.07 -5.29 -0.37
CA ILE A 631 -6.48 -6.60 -0.10
C ILE A 631 -7.34 -7.39 0.89
N MET A 632 -7.73 -8.61 0.54
CA MET A 632 -8.49 -9.52 1.36
C MET A 632 -7.70 -10.80 1.63
N GLU A 633 -7.45 -11.10 2.89
CA GLU A 633 -6.78 -12.33 3.28
C GLU A 633 -7.76 -13.52 3.33
N LEU A 634 -7.35 -14.63 2.73
CA LEU A 634 -8.06 -15.89 2.66
C LEU A 634 -7.19 -17.00 3.27
N ALA A 635 -7.42 -17.27 4.55
CA ALA A 635 -6.86 -18.46 5.18
C ALA A 635 -7.64 -19.72 4.75
N PHE A 636 -6.91 -20.75 4.35
CA PHE A 636 -7.43 -22.10 4.11
C PHE A 636 -7.10 -22.98 5.31
N GLY A 637 -7.98 -23.93 5.62
CA GLY A 637 -7.68 -24.95 6.63
C GLY A 637 -6.48 -25.80 6.23
N ASP A 638 -5.83 -26.42 7.23
CA ASP A 638 -4.73 -27.37 7.03
C ASP A 638 -5.14 -28.45 6.01
N SER A 639 -4.34 -28.61 4.95
CA SER A 639 -4.50 -29.75 4.04
C SER A 639 -3.64 -30.91 4.51
N ILE A 640 -4.28 -32.05 4.74
CA ILE A 640 -3.65 -33.30 5.17
C ILE A 640 -3.79 -34.32 4.03
N ALA A 641 -2.70 -35.01 3.68
CA ALA A 641 -2.71 -36.19 2.82
C ALA A 641 -3.43 -36.04 1.45
N SER A 642 -3.16 -34.94 0.72
CA SER A 642 -3.75 -34.63 -0.60
C SER A 642 -5.21 -34.14 -0.60
N ALA A 643 -5.82 -33.90 0.57
CA ALA A 643 -7.18 -33.40 0.66
C ALA A 643 -7.30 -31.95 0.13
N LYS A 644 -8.23 -31.72 -0.81
CA LYS A 644 -8.58 -30.37 -1.27
C LYS A 644 -9.25 -29.62 -0.12
N THR A 645 -8.71 -28.46 0.27
CA THR A 645 -9.43 -27.52 1.13
C THR A 645 -10.04 -26.43 0.26
N SER A 646 -11.25 -25.97 0.59
CA SER A 646 -11.90 -24.93 -0.20
C SER A 646 -12.64 -23.95 0.68
N ARG A 647 -12.67 -22.69 0.27
CA ARG A 647 -13.47 -21.62 0.87
C ARG A 647 -14.42 -21.08 -0.18
N THR A 648 -15.70 -20.97 0.16
CA THR A 648 -16.67 -20.27 -0.67
C THR A 648 -16.78 -18.83 -0.19
N ILE A 649 -16.65 -17.88 -1.11
CA ILE A 649 -17.01 -16.48 -0.90
C ILE A 649 -18.30 -16.17 -1.65
N VAL A 650 -19.12 -15.31 -1.07
CA VAL A 650 -20.41 -14.91 -1.63
C VAL A 650 -20.31 -13.48 -2.13
N VAL A 651 -20.41 -13.29 -3.44
CA VAL A 651 -20.47 -11.98 -4.08
C VAL A 651 -21.93 -11.60 -4.28
N THR A 652 -22.30 -10.38 -3.91
CA THR A 652 -23.65 -9.84 -4.09
C THR A 652 -23.57 -8.47 -4.75
N ASN A 653 -24.58 -8.15 -5.54
CA ASN A 653 -24.72 -6.84 -6.16
C ASN A 653 -25.94 -6.09 -5.62
N PRO A 654 -25.82 -5.38 -4.49
CA PRO A 654 -26.91 -4.52 -4.02
C PRO A 654 -27.03 -3.20 -4.81
N GLY A 655 -26.18 -2.99 -5.82
CA GLY A 655 -26.23 -1.83 -6.68
C GLY A 655 -27.44 -1.84 -7.62
N THR A 656 -27.57 -0.78 -8.41
CA THR A 656 -28.69 -0.55 -9.33
C THR A 656 -28.37 -0.86 -10.78
N ALA A 657 -27.13 -1.26 -11.08
CA ALA A 657 -26.68 -1.67 -12.40
C ALA A 657 -25.95 -3.02 -12.34
N ASP A 658 -25.77 -3.66 -13.49
CA ASP A 658 -25.08 -4.93 -13.62
C ASP A 658 -23.64 -4.85 -13.10
N LEU A 659 -23.32 -5.69 -12.10
CA LEU A 659 -21.97 -5.87 -11.59
C LEU A 659 -21.24 -6.86 -12.49
N ARG A 660 -20.25 -6.38 -13.23
CA ARG A 660 -19.38 -7.17 -14.09
C ARG A 660 -18.11 -7.49 -13.33
N LEU A 661 -17.75 -8.77 -13.33
CA LEU A 661 -16.62 -9.32 -12.60
C LEU A 661 -15.71 -10.07 -13.54
N ARG A 662 -14.40 -9.82 -13.44
CA ARG A 662 -13.38 -10.65 -14.09
C ARG A 662 -12.41 -11.13 -13.02
N LEU A 663 -12.09 -12.40 -13.07
CA LEU A 663 -11.07 -13.00 -12.21
C LEU A 663 -9.80 -13.10 -13.04
N SER A 664 -8.66 -12.70 -12.48
CA SER A 664 -7.36 -12.99 -13.05
C SER A 664 -6.52 -13.80 -12.07
N ILE A 665 -5.81 -14.77 -12.63
CA ILE A 665 -4.84 -15.59 -11.93
C ILE A 665 -3.48 -14.95 -12.16
N MET A 666 -2.78 -14.59 -11.09
CA MET A 666 -1.34 -14.35 -11.19
C MET A 666 -0.66 -15.74 -11.29
N PRO A 667 -0.09 -16.12 -12.44
CA PRO A 667 0.27 -17.52 -12.69
C PRO A 667 1.42 -18.08 -11.83
N GLU A 668 2.11 -17.25 -11.02
CA GLU A 668 3.49 -17.56 -10.62
C GLU A 668 3.77 -17.68 -9.11
N ASN A 669 2.82 -17.40 -8.21
CA ASN A 669 3.17 -17.12 -6.81
C ASN A 669 2.76 -18.20 -5.79
N VAL A 670 3.04 -19.47 -6.06
CA VAL A 670 2.96 -20.50 -5.01
C VAL A 670 4.34 -20.69 -4.40
N THR A 671 4.61 -19.98 -3.30
CA THR A 671 5.89 -20.09 -2.57
C THR A 671 5.75 -21.04 -1.39
N SER A 672 6.80 -21.83 -1.11
CA SER A 672 6.90 -22.74 0.04
C SER A 672 8.01 -22.30 0.98
N THR A 673 7.70 -22.18 2.26
CA THR A 673 8.69 -21.84 3.31
C THR A 673 9.81 -22.88 3.47
N ASN A 674 9.64 -24.10 2.92
CA ASN A 674 10.55 -25.22 3.16
C ASN A 674 11.42 -25.61 1.95
N LYS A 675 11.18 -25.07 0.74
CA LYS A 675 12.06 -25.21 -0.43
C LYS A 675 11.88 -24.03 -1.40
N PRO A 676 12.96 -23.45 -1.95
CA PRO A 676 12.85 -22.63 -3.15
C PRO A 676 12.30 -23.50 -4.28
N VAL A 677 11.19 -23.09 -4.88
CA VAL A 677 10.67 -23.73 -6.10
C VAL A 677 11.63 -23.33 -7.22
N SER A 678 12.57 -24.20 -7.59
CA SER A 678 13.51 -23.93 -8.67
C SER A 678 12.75 -23.84 -9.99
N ALA A 679 13.17 -22.89 -10.83
CA ALA A 679 12.61 -22.59 -12.14
C ALA A 679 12.53 -23.83 -13.05
N GLU A 680 11.45 -23.86 -13.84
CA GLU A 680 11.24 -24.72 -15.01
C GLU A 680 11.21 -26.24 -14.77
N GLY A 681 10.03 -26.77 -14.41
CA GLY A 681 9.73 -28.20 -14.58
C GLY A 681 8.73 -28.81 -13.59
N ASP A 682 8.54 -28.22 -12.40
CA ASP A 682 7.82 -28.88 -11.30
C ASP A 682 6.34 -28.44 -11.10
N SER A 683 5.75 -27.75 -12.08
CA SER A 683 4.70 -26.74 -11.83
C SER A 683 3.25 -27.12 -12.16
N TRP A 684 2.72 -28.29 -11.78
CA TRP A 684 1.29 -28.60 -12.05
C TRP A 684 0.50 -29.23 -10.88
N GLY A 685 0.70 -28.71 -9.66
CA GLY A 685 -0.31 -28.78 -8.58
C GLY A 685 -0.92 -27.38 -8.36
N GLY A 686 -2.19 -27.20 -8.74
CA GLY A 686 -2.80 -25.86 -8.85
C GLY A 686 -3.64 -25.41 -7.65
N LEU A 687 -3.50 -24.13 -7.30
CA LEU A 687 -4.62 -23.35 -6.76
C LEU A 687 -5.71 -23.29 -7.84
N GLY A 688 -6.97 -23.55 -7.49
CA GLY A 688 -8.04 -23.64 -8.48
C GLY A 688 -9.36 -23.05 -8.01
N PHE A 689 -10.13 -22.53 -8.96
CA PHE A 689 -11.47 -22.01 -8.73
C PHE A 689 -12.54 -22.95 -9.25
N THR A 690 -13.67 -22.99 -8.55
CA THR A 690 -14.95 -23.53 -9.05
C THR A 690 -16.03 -22.49 -8.81
N MET A 691 -16.91 -22.26 -9.78
CA MET A 691 -17.99 -21.28 -9.69
C MET A 691 -19.33 -21.99 -9.86
N ASP A 692 -20.33 -21.62 -9.05
CA ASP A 692 -21.67 -22.22 -9.12
C ASP A 692 -22.57 -21.56 -10.19
N ALA A 693 -22.00 -20.78 -11.11
CA ALA A 693 -22.75 -20.13 -12.20
C ALA A 693 -22.91 -21.06 -13.42
N PRO A 694 -23.96 -20.90 -14.25
CA PRO A 694 -24.15 -21.69 -15.46
C PRO A 694 -23.18 -21.21 -16.55
N ALA A 695 -21.88 -21.42 -16.37
CA ALA A 695 -20.96 -21.48 -17.50
C ALA A 695 -21.06 -22.89 -18.09
N PRO A 696 -21.19 -23.03 -19.43
CA PRO A 696 -21.32 -24.33 -20.06
C PRO A 696 -19.99 -25.08 -19.92
N ASN A 697 -19.95 -26.06 -19.02
CA ASN A 697 -18.96 -27.15 -18.98
C ASN A 697 -17.47 -26.76 -19.08
N ASP A 698 -17.00 -25.75 -18.35
CA ASP A 698 -15.55 -25.58 -18.18
C ASP A 698 -15.06 -26.37 -16.96
N THR A 699 -14.90 -27.68 -17.18
CA THR A 699 -14.11 -28.58 -16.32
C THR A 699 -12.65 -28.68 -16.79
N SER A 700 -12.22 -27.83 -17.74
CA SER A 700 -10.85 -27.84 -18.24
C SER A 700 -9.92 -27.18 -17.21
N GLY A 701 -8.81 -27.86 -16.91
CA GLY A 701 -8.02 -27.61 -15.70
C GLY A 701 -7.51 -26.18 -15.53
N PHE A 702 -7.51 -25.74 -14.25
CA PHE A 702 -6.57 -24.85 -13.54
C PHE A 702 -5.96 -23.59 -14.22
N GLY A 703 -6.31 -23.18 -15.44
CA GLY A 703 -5.60 -22.10 -16.16
C GLY A 703 -6.43 -21.10 -16.98
N ASN A 704 -7.69 -21.37 -17.33
CA ASN A 704 -8.42 -20.56 -18.34
C ASN A 704 -9.50 -19.60 -17.80
N VAL A 705 -9.65 -19.45 -16.48
CA VAL A 705 -10.70 -18.60 -15.88
C VAL A 705 -10.47 -17.09 -16.12
N GLY A 706 -9.28 -16.71 -16.58
CA GLY A 706 -8.80 -15.33 -16.71
C GLY A 706 -9.58 -14.40 -17.65
N ASN A 707 -10.36 -14.95 -18.60
CA ASN A 707 -10.91 -14.17 -19.72
C ASN A 707 -12.43 -14.06 -19.75
N ILE A 708 -13.14 -14.64 -18.77
CA ILE A 708 -14.61 -14.61 -18.76
C ILE A 708 -15.10 -13.48 -17.87
N VAL A 709 -15.94 -12.61 -18.42
CA VAL A 709 -16.67 -11.60 -17.66
C VAL A 709 -17.97 -12.20 -17.13
N HIS A 710 -18.11 -12.23 -15.81
CA HIS A 710 -19.32 -12.67 -15.13
C HIS A 710 -20.22 -11.47 -14.82
N VAL A 711 -21.52 -11.60 -15.08
CA VAL A 711 -22.50 -10.53 -14.82
C VAL A 711 -23.39 -10.93 -13.65
N VAL A 712 -23.39 -10.13 -12.59
CA VAL A 712 -24.29 -10.25 -11.44
C VAL A 712 -25.32 -9.11 -11.53
N PRO A 713 -26.59 -9.39 -11.86
CA PRO A 713 -27.62 -8.36 -12.00
C PRO A 713 -27.90 -7.66 -10.65
N PRO A 714 -28.58 -6.50 -10.64
CA PRO A 714 -29.04 -5.86 -9.41
C PRO A 714 -29.82 -6.82 -8.49
N GLY A 715 -29.46 -6.86 -7.21
CA GLY A 715 -29.97 -7.82 -6.22
C GLY A 715 -29.45 -9.25 -6.37
N GLY A 716 -28.62 -9.52 -7.39
CA GLY A 716 -28.07 -10.84 -7.70
C GLY A 716 -26.98 -11.29 -6.73
N THR A 717 -26.69 -12.59 -6.76
CA THR A 717 -25.63 -13.24 -5.96
C THR A 717 -24.84 -14.21 -6.85
N LEU A 718 -23.53 -14.27 -6.64
CA LEU A 718 -22.60 -15.20 -7.26
C LEU A 718 -21.76 -15.87 -6.17
N LYS A 719 -21.70 -17.19 -6.14
CA LYS A 719 -20.83 -17.96 -5.23
C LYS A 719 -19.55 -18.34 -5.95
N LEU A 720 -18.42 -17.98 -5.36
CA LEU A 720 -17.09 -18.33 -5.85
C LEU A 720 -16.47 -19.31 -4.84
N GLN A 721 -16.20 -20.55 -5.27
CA GLN A 721 -15.49 -21.53 -4.46
C GLN A 721 -14.02 -21.52 -4.85
N MET A 722 -13.17 -21.17 -3.89
CA MET A 722 -11.72 -21.13 -4.03
C MET A 722 -11.16 -22.41 -3.43
N GLY A 723 -10.29 -23.10 -4.15
CA GLY A 723 -9.72 -24.38 -3.76
C GLY A 723 -8.20 -24.35 -3.67
N PHE A 724 -7.69 -24.95 -2.60
CA PHE A 724 -6.27 -25.20 -2.37
C PHE A 724 -6.00 -26.70 -2.45
N LYS A 725 -4.97 -27.10 -3.22
CA LYS A 725 -4.51 -28.49 -3.34
C LYS A 725 -2.99 -28.54 -3.12
N PRO A 726 -2.48 -29.34 -2.17
CA PRO A 726 -1.04 -29.48 -1.94
C PRO A 726 -0.29 -30.03 -3.15
N LEU A 727 0.97 -29.63 -3.28
CA LEU A 727 1.90 -30.15 -4.28
C LEU A 727 2.31 -31.59 -3.94
N SER A 728 2.24 -32.48 -4.93
CA SER A 728 3.04 -33.71 -4.94
C SER A 728 4.15 -33.55 -5.98
N HIS A 729 5.40 -33.85 -5.62
CA HIS A 729 6.52 -33.87 -6.58
C HIS A 729 6.15 -34.77 -7.77
N TRP A 730 6.26 -34.30 -9.01
CA TRP A 730 5.71 -35.04 -10.16
C TRP A 730 6.41 -36.40 -10.37
N GLU A 731 7.72 -36.46 -10.11
CA GLU A 731 8.49 -37.72 -10.19
C GLU A 731 8.22 -38.69 -9.02
N THR A 732 8.15 -38.18 -7.78
CA THR A 732 8.11 -39.04 -6.58
C THR A 732 6.71 -39.20 -5.98
N LYS A 733 5.74 -38.39 -6.43
CA LYS A 733 4.40 -38.22 -5.83
C LYS A 733 4.41 -37.91 -4.33
N THR A 734 5.55 -37.49 -3.78
CA THR A 734 5.69 -37.15 -2.35
C THR A 734 5.11 -35.76 -2.10
N LEU A 735 4.26 -35.64 -1.08
CA LEU A 735 3.70 -34.35 -0.64
C LEU A 735 4.81 -33.44 -0.09
N VAL A 736 4.81 -32.18 -0.53
CA VAL A 736 5.72 -31.17 0.02
C VAL A 736 5.00 -30.45 1.17
N THR A 737 5.51 -30.61 2.39
CA THR A 737 5.00 -29.92 3.57
C THR A 737 5.52 -28.48 3.62
N GLY A 738 4.66 -27.54 3.99
CA GLY A 738 5.03 -26.12 4.03
C GLY A 738 3.83 -25.19 4.05
N THR A 739 4.11 -23.91 4.30
CA THR A 739 3.14 -22.83 4.09
C THR A 739 3.19 -22.41 2.64
N TYR A 740 2.02 -22.33 2.03
CA TYR A 740 1.81 -21.91 0.66
C TYR A 740 1.04 -20.61 0.64
N THR A 741 1.57 -19.62 -0.05
CA THR A 741 0.85 -18.38 -0.33
C THR A 741 0.44 -18.30 -1.80
N GLY A 742 -0.53 -17.45 -2.12
CA GLY A 742 -0.92 -17.16 -3.50
C GLY A 742 -1.76 -15.90 -3.59
N THR A 743 -1.86 -15.30 -4.79
CA THR A 743 -2.61 -14.06 -5.00
C THR A 743 -3.57 -14.20 -6.17
N TYR A 744 -4.81 -13.79 -5.96
CA TYR A 744 -5.80 -13.65 -7.03
C TYR A 744 -6.33 -12.24 -7.11
N GLU A 745 -6.78 -11.84 -8.29
CA GLU A 745 -7.36 -10.52 -8.49
C GLU A 745 -8.78 -10.64 -9.04
N LEU A 746 -9.70 -9.93 -8.40
CA LEU A 746 -11.06 -9.73 -8.87
C LEU A 746 -11.19 -8.28 -9.31
N TYR A 747 -11.45 -8.11 -10.59
CA TYR A 747 -11.80 -6.82 -11.18
C TYR A 747 -13.31 -6.68 -11.17
N SER A 748 -13.77 -5.49 -10.84
CA SER A 748 -15.17 -5.17 -10.93
C SER A 748 -15.41 -3.83 -11.60
N ASN A 749 -16.66 -3.60 -11.99
CA ASN A 749 -17.12 -2.31 -12.45
C ASN A 749 -17.79 -1.47 -11.35
N ASP A 750 -17.74 -1.89 -10.08
CA ASP A 750 -18.08 -1.02 -8.95
C ASP A 750 -16.99 0.04 -8.83
N PRO A 751 -17.25 1.34 -9.04
CA PRO A 751 -16.22 2.38 -9.01
C PRO A 751 -15.55 2.57 -7.64
N GLN A 752 -16.15 2.08 -6.56
CA GLN A 752 -15.56 2.09 -5.21
C GLN A 752 -14.81 0.79 -4.90
N SER A 753 -14.94 -0.23 -5.76
CA SER A 753 -14.24 -1.52 -5.66
C SER A 753 -13.70 -2.06 -7.04
N PRO A 754 -13.14 -1.28 -8.02
CA PRO A 754 -12.62 -1.82 -9.29
C PRO A 754 -11.63 -2.97 -9.17
N ARG A 755 -10.93 -3.11 -8.04
CA ARG A 755 -9.98 -4.20 -7.85
C ARG A 755 -9.92 -4.68 -6.40
N VAL A 756 -10.13 -5.98 -6.21
CA VAL A 756 -9.92 -6.70 -4.95
C VAL A 756 -8.86 -7.77 -5.17
N VAL A 757 -7.80 -7.75 -4.37
CA VAL A 757 -6.73 -8.73 -4.36
C VAL A 757 -6.98 -9.70 -3.22
N PHE A 758 -7.07 -10.99 -3.51
CA PHE A 758 -7.15 -12.04 -2.51
C PHE A 758 -5.74 -12.59 -2.22
N GLU A 759 -5.22 -12.34 -1.03
CA GLU A 759 -4.01 -13.01 -0.52
C GLU A 759 -4.43 -14.32 0.14
N MET A 760 -3.97 -15.45 -0.39
CA MET A 760 -4.30 -16.77 0.12
C MET A 760 -3.15 -17.33 0.92
N ILE A 761 -3.48 -18.03 2.01
CA ILE A 761 -2.52 -18.75 2.83
C ILE A 761 -3.08 -20.14 3.14
N GLY A 762 -2.34 -21.18 2.77
CA GLY A 762 -2.66 -22.57 3.07
C GLY A 762 -1.46 -23.28 3.67
N ILE A 763 -1.70 -24.23 4.57
CA ILE A 763 -0.64 -25.06 5.18
C ILE A 763 -0.85 -26.49 4.71
N ALA A 764 0.19 -27.10 4.13
CA ALA A 764 0.21 -28.54 3.88
C ALA A 764 1.09 -29.23 4.93
N ARG A 765 0.52 -30.22 5.63
CA ARG A 765 1.21 -31.01 6.65
C ARG A 765 1.38 -32.46 6.25
#